data_AF-M4E274-F1
#
_entry.id   AF-M4E274-F1
#
_cell.length_a   1.000
_cell.length_b   1.000
_cell.length_c   1.000
_cell.angle_alpha   90.00
_cell.angle_beta   90.00
_cell.angle_gamma   90.00
#
_symmetry.space_group_name_H-M   'P 1'
#
loop_
_entity.id
_entity.type
_entity.pdbx_description
1 polymer ?
#
loop_
_entity_poly.entity_id
_entity_poly.type
_entity_poly.pdbx_seq_one_letter_code
_entity_poly.pdbx_strand_id
1 'polypeptide(L)'
;MKNNNSSSSIKNQPCNKKPTILLLLLSLLTTSLLILRLSQNKTILITTTTTSDSDHHHRHRHDSCLGRYIYIHKLPSKFNTDILQDCESITRPKDKISMCKYLDNSGFGPRIGDAVSIDSKYSPSWHATNQFMLEVIFHEKMKRYECLTRNSSLASAFYIPYYAGLDFRRNLRRRNVAERDAAGKEMVEWLKKQPQWKGMSGKDHFLVTGRISRDFRRNPDNNSLWGTNLMLLPESQNLSFLTIERSPTSHNEFAIPYPTYFHPTSTVEIRQWQDKIKLTNRTVLFSFAGAERPSRSHNGLVRTQVIQQCKSSSKTCRFLDCDVKANGCDDPMSLMKLFESSVFCLQPPGDSLTRRSVFDSILAGCIPVFFNQGSAYKQYVWHLPNNDGEYSVYIPVKELRTGGKSKIEEILQGIPNEKVIDMRENVIRLVPNIVYTKPNRYKPDRETFEDAFDVAVKGVIKRIEEKRREIQDFMKLNNVKMLNILIKSKMKGRRDFCSGFPLRLYGQFLEMLVEKVQNSIVSPNNSTLPLTERILEEEDWLDDGNDFGDVDGNDFGEEDIDLMEEDDLLGEELRIENEKHLQIDDSGIERADGGATLEITDGSGLGKVVESTVDAKNKTPTKGASSSSDRVSGSSASMKKKRGSRSPSAFGVSLRQRLLVVAVVTPSANAIRKSVVLGGKSDVPNVQTNMEVQELGRYCVEQFNLHEQSGKGNVASSIDRAVLNPLTFSRVVSAQQQVVAGLKYYLRIEVTQPDRTSRMFDSVVVVQPWLHSKTLLGFTPVATPIY
;
A
#
# COMPACT_ATOMS: atom_id res chain seq x y z
N MET A 1 -56.30 -49.22 -64.47
CA MET A 1 -57.73 -49.16 -64.08
C MET A 1 -57.94 -47.86 -63.28
N LYS A 2 -58.99 -47.08 -63.58
CA LYS A 2 -59.58 -45.92 -62.83
C LYS A 2 -58.59 -44.95 -62.11
N ASN A 3 -58.40 -43.70 -62.55
CA ASN A 3 -59.29 -42.52 -62.46
C ASN A 3 -59.42 -41.94 -61.02
N ASN A 4 -59.51 -40.62 -60.74
CA ASN A 4 -59.20 -39.39 -61.50
C ASN A 4 -59.23 -38.15 -60.56
N ASN A 5 -58.63 -37.03 -61.00
CA ASN A 5 -59.00 -35.60 -60.80
C ASN A 5 -59.45 -35.01 -59.44
N SER A 6 -58.72 -33.96 -59.02
CA SER A 6 -59.14 -32.65 -58.46
C SER A 6 -60.53 -32.45 -57.79
N SER A 7 -60.58 -31.70 -56.67
CA SER A 7 -61.10 -30.30 -56.65
C SER A 7 -61.06 -29.63 -55.25
N SER A 8 -61.33 -28.33 -55.22
CA SER A 8 -61.41 -27.38 -54.09
C SER A 8 -62.41 -27.70 -52.97
N SER A 9 -62.21 -27.10 -51.78
CA SER A 9 -63.13 -26.04 -51.28
C SER A 9 -62.59 -25.25 -50.08
N ILE A 10 -63.01 -24.00 -49.94
CA ILE A 10 -62.73 -23.11 -48.80
C ILE A 10 -63.94 -23.12 -47.86
N LYS A 11 -63.72 -23.20 -46.54
CA LYS A 11 -64.72 -22.78 -45.53
C LYS A 11 -64.10 -21.89 -44.46
N ASN A 12 -64.47 -20.61 -44.51
CA ASN A 12 -64.21 -19.65 -43.44
C ASN A 12 -65.17 -19.90 -42.26
N GLN A 13 -64.68 -19.70 -41.04
CA GLN A 13 -65.52 -19.33 -39.88
C GLN A 13 -64.87 -18.14 -39.14
N PRO A 14 -65.67 -17.27 -38.49
CA PRO A 14 -65.24 -15.91 -38.16
C PRO A 14 -64.38 -15.81 -36.89
N CYS A 15 -63.35 -14.96 -36.94
CA CYS A 15 -62.55 -14.59 -35.77
C CYS A 15 -63.33 -13.60 -34.88
N ASN A 16 -63.70 -14.02 -33.67
CA ASN A 16 -64.37 -13.16 -32.69
C ASN A 16 -63.35 -12.25 -31.97
N LYS A 17 -63.65 -10.96 -31.79
CA LYS A 17 -62.66 -9.92 -31.42
C LYS A 17 -62.68 -9.54 -29.92
N LYS A 18 -61.52 -9.07 -29.44
CA LYS A 18 -61.18 -8.55 -28.08
C LYS A 18 -60.79 -9.70 -27.10
N PRO A 19 -59.81 -9.51 -26.18
CA PRO A 19 -59.62 -8.34 -25.30
C PRO A 19 -58.39 -7.43 -25.60
N THR A 20 -58.06 -7.16 -26.87
CA THR A 20 -56.93 -6.28 -27.25
C THR A 20 -56.97 -4.88 -26.63
N ILE A 21 -58.16 -4.32 -26.38
CA ILE A 21 -58.33 -2.98 -25.80
C ILE A 21 -57.85 -2.93 -24.34
N LEU A 22 -58.13 -3.96 -23.53
CA LEU A 22 -57.71 -3.99 -22.13
C LEU A 22 -56.18 -4.05 -22.00
N LEU A 23 -55.52 -4.83 -22.87
CA LEU A 23 -54.06 -4.91 -22.95
C LEU A 23 -53.44 -3.60 -23.45
N LEU A 24 -54.08 -2.89 -24.39
CA LEU A 24 -53.66 -1.55 -24.81
C LEU A 24 -53.82 -0.52 -23.68
N LEU A 25 -54.92 -0.55 -22.93
CA LEU A 25 -55.13 0.32 -21.76
C LEU A 25 -54.13 0.05 -20.64
N LEU A 26 -53.81 -1.22 -20.34
CA LEU A 26 -52.77 -1.58 -19.37
C LEU A 26 -51.36 -1.19 -19.84
N SER A 27 -51.07 -1.29 -21.15
CA SER A 27 -49.82 -0.80 -21.75
C SER A 27 -49.71 0.73 -21.67
N LEU A 28 -50.80 1.46 -21.94
CA LEU A 28 -50.86 2.91 -21.82
C LEU A 28 -50.79 3.37 -20.36
N LEU A 29 -51.43 2.67 -19.42
CA LEU A 29 -51.36 2.97 -18.00
C LEU A 29 -49.95 2.72 -17.43
N THR A 30 -49.30 1.60 -17.79
CA THR A 30 -47.94 1.30 -17.34
C THR A 30 -46.89 2.21 -17.98
N THR A 31 -47.04 2.58 -19.25
CA THR A 31 -46.16 3.59 -19.88
C THR A 31 -46.40 4.99 -19.33
N SER A 32 -47.65 5.37 -19.04
CA SER A 32 -47.98 6.64 -18.36
C SER A 32 -47.41 6.69 -16.94
N LEU A 33 -47.54 5.62 -16.14
CA LEU A 33 -46.90 5.51 -14.81
C LEU A 33 -45.38 5.54 -14.89
N LEU A 34 -44.76 4.91 -15.89
CA LEU A 34 -43.32 4.99 -16.12
C LEU A 34 -42.89 6.39 -16.54
N ILE A 35 -43.67 7.08 -17.37
CA ILE A 35 -43.44 8.48 -17.75
C ILE A 35 -43.64 9.41 -16.55
N LEU A 36 -44.60 9.16 -15.65
CA LEU A 36 -44.74 9.90 -14.38
C LEU A 36 -43.56 9.65 -13.44
N ARG A 37 -43.05 8.41 -13.33
CA ARG A 37 -41.85 8.11 -12.53
C ARG A 37 -40.60 8.78 -13.12
N LEU A 38 -40.45 8.77 -14.45
CA LEU A 38 -39.35 9.44 -15.14
C LEU A 38 -39.49 10.97 -15.11
N SER A 39 -40.72 11.51 -15.15
CA SER A 39 -40.96 12.94 -14.99
C SER A 39 -40.71 13.36 -13.54
N GLN A 40 -41.13 12.59 -12.53
CA GLN A 40 -40.79 12.83 -11.12
C GLN A 40 -39.27 12.79 -10.88
N ASN A 41 -38.55 11.84 -11.47
CA ASN A 41 -37.08 11.84 -11.41
C ASN A 41 -36.46 13.04 -12.14
N LYS A 42 -37.10 13.54 -13.21
CA LYS A 42 -36.71 14.82 -13.83
C LYS A 42 -37.08 16.02 -12.96
N THR A 43 -38.21 16.03 -12.27
CA THR A 43 -38.60 17.08 -11.32
C THR A 43 -37.62 17.13 -10.16
N ILE A 44 -37.23 15.99 -9.59
CA ILE A 44 -36.17 15.90 -8.56
C ILE A 44 -34.83 16.48 -9.06
N LEU A 45 -34.54 16.40 -10.37
CA LEU A 45 -33.33 16.94 -11.01
C LEU A 45 -33.48 18.37 -11.58
N ILE A 46 -34.69 18.93 -11.61
CA ILE A 46 -35.02 20.26 -12.17
C ILE A 46 -35.49 21.23 -11.08
N THR A 47 -36.06 20.76 -9.97
CA THR A 47 -36.29 21.57 -8.75
C THR A 47 -34.98 22.08 -8.16
N THR A 48 -33.84 21.46 -8.49
CA THR A 48 -32.49 21.97 -8.21
C THR A 48 -32.01 23.07 -9.17
N THR A 49 -32.71 23.33 -10.27
CA THR A 49 -32.18 24.11 -11.41
C THR A 49 -33.21 24.91 -12.25
N THR A 50 -34.36 25.33 -11.69
CA THR A 50 -35.03 26.60 -12.09
C THR A 50 -36.12 27.06 -11.11
N THR A 51 -35.78 27.97 -10.20
CA THR A 51 -36.73 28.92 -9.58
C THR A 51 -36.14 30.31 -9.64
N SER A 52 -36.45 31.05 -10.71
CA SER A 52 -36.05 32.44 -10.87
C SER A 52 -37.04 33.37 -10.17
N ASP A 53 -36.55 34.00 -9.10
CA ASP A 53 -36.90 35.34 -8.64
C ASP A 53 -38.38 35.67 -8.33
N SER A 54 -38.73 35.51 -7.05
CA SER A 54 -39.82 36.26 -6.37
C SER A 54 -39.46 36.44 -4.88
N ASP A 55 -38.66 37.45 -4.59
CA ASP A 55 -38.46 38.11 -3.28
C ASP A 55 -38.64 37.29 -1.98
N HIS A 56 -37.53 36.75 -1.47
CA HIS A 56 -37.26 36.75 -0.03
C HIS A 56 -35.75 36.58 0.25
N HIS A 57 -35.14 37.55 0.93
CA HIS A 57 -33.70 37.55 1.26
C HIS A 57 -33.28 36.53 2.34
N HIS A 58 -33.25 35.24 1.99
CA HIS A 58 -32.51 34.24 2.76
C HIS A 58 -31.15 33.92 2.13
N ARG A 59 -30.07 34.15 2.88
CA ARG A 59 -28.69 33.80 2.48
C ARG A 59 -28.56 32.28 2.34
N HIS A 60 -28.56 31.77 1.10
CA HIS A 60 -27.96 30.47 0.81
C HIS A 60 -26.46 30.54 1.11
N ARG A 61 -26.06 30.12 2.32
CA ARG A 61 -24.68 29.70 2.57
C ARG A 61 -24.41 28.50 1.66
N HIS A 62 -23.47 28.65 0.73
CA HIS A 62 -22.85 27.48 0.12
C HIS A 62 -22.21 26.64 1.23
N ASP A 63 -22.51 25.35 1.26
CA ASP A 63 -21.87 24.41 2.16
C ASP A 63 -20.40 24.20 1.74
N SER A 64 -19.48 24.73 2.55
CA SER A 64 -18.02 24.63 2.34
C SER A 64 -17.47 23.22 2.54
N CYS A 65 -18.30 22.27 2.99
CA CYS A 65 -17.99 20.86 3.16
C CYS A 65 -18.60 19.94 2.10
N LEU A 66 -19.37 20.48 1.14
CA LEU A 66 -19.91 19.72 0.03
C LEU A 66 -18.77 19.10 -0.80
N GLY A 67 -18.81 17.78 -1.01
CA GLY A 67 -17.73 17.03 -1.66
C GLY A 67 -16.48 16.79 -0.79
N ARG A 68 -16.45 17.32 0.45
CA ARG A 68 -15.33 17.21 1.39
C ARG A 68 -15.66 16.42 2.66
N TYR A 69 -16.93 16.08 2.90
CA TYR A 69 -17.33 15.37 4.11
C TYR A 69 -16.62 14.02 4.29
N ILE A 70 -16.08 13.77 5.48
CA ILE A 70 -15.49 12.49 5.87
C ILE A 70 -16.29 11.87 7.00
N TYR A 71 -16.53 10.56 6.93
CA TYR A 71 -17.04 9.76 8.05
C TYR A 71 -15.94 8.85 8.58
N ILE A 72 -15.70 8.88 9.89
CA ILE A 72 -14.76 7.98 10.58
C ILE A 72 -15.50 6.69 10.95
N HIS A 73 -14.99 5.54 10.52
CA HIS A 73 -15.53 4.25 10.93
C HIS A 73 -15.32 4.00 12.43
N LYS A 74 -16.38 3.53 13.10
CA LYS A 74 -16.35 3.11 14.50
C LYS A 74 -15.82 1.67 14.60
N LEU A 75 -14.54 1.47 14.28
CA LEU A 75 -13.90 0.16 14.40
C LEU A 75 -13.94 -0.33 15.86
N PRO A 76 -14.00 -1.66 16.08
CA PRO A 76 -13.70 -2.27 17.37
C PRO A 76 -12.37 -1.77 17.93
N SER A 77 -12.33 -1.50 19.24
CA SER A 77 -11.23 -0.80 19.91
C SER A 77 -9.88 -1.53 19.78
N LYS A 78 -9.88 -2.86 19.60
CA LYS A 78 -8.70 -3.70 19.32
C LYS A 78 -7.87 -3.30 18.10
N PHE A 79 -8.44 -2.49 17.19
CA PHE A 79 -7.76 -1.96 16.02
C PHE A 79 -7.16 -0.56 16.24
N ASN A 80 -7.36 0.07 17.39
CA ASN A 80 -6.79 1.39 17.69
C ASN A 80 -6.54 1.61 19.19
N THR A 81 -7.59 1.70 19.98
CA THR A 81 -7.54 2.19 21.36
C THR A 81 -6.86 1.18 22.29
N ASP A 82 -7.15 -0.10 22.13
CA ASP A 82 -6.55 -1.16 22.97
C ASP A 82 -5.05 -1.29 22.70
N ILE A 83 -4.60 -1.01 21.46
CA ILE A 83 -3.18 -1.00 21.08
C ILE A 83 -2.43 0.14 21.81
N LEU A 84 -3.09 1.29 22.03
CA LEU A 84 -2.49 2.40 22.79
C LEU A 84 -2.57 2.18 24.31
N GLN A 85 -3.55 1.41 24.80
CA GLN A 85 -3.63 1.02 26.21
C GLN A 85 -2.58 -0.04 26.57
N ASP A 86 -2.28 -0.94 25.65
CA ASP A 86 -1.24 -1.98 25.73
C ASP A 86 0.09 -1.50 25.09
N CYS A 87 0.42 -0.21 25.20
CA CYS A 87 1.55 0.38 24.49
C CYS A 87 2.92 -0.21 24.87
N GLU A 88 3.07 -0.84 26.04
CA GLU A 88 4.30 -1.53 26.41
C GLU A 88 4.52 -2.85 25.67
N SER A 89 3.48 -3.47 25.06
CA SER A 89 3.69 -4.63 24.18
C SER A 89 4.30 -4.24 22.81
N ILE A 90 4.26 -2.95 22.49
CA ILE A 90 4.92 -2.34 21.32
C ILE A 90 6.42 -2.10 21.61
N THR A 91 6.80 -1.89 22.87
CA THR A 91 8.19 -1.67 23.33
C THR A 91 9.02 -2.96 23.22
N ARG A 92 10.18 -2.89 22.57
CA ARG A 92 11.21 -3.96 22.47
C ARG A 92 12.28 -3.82 23.56
N PRO A 93 13.01 -4.90 23.92
CA PRO A 93 14.04 -4.84 24.96
C PRO A 93 15.25 -3.96 24.59
N LYS A 94 15.49 -3.78 23.28
CA LYS A 94 16.53 -2.92 22.71
C LYS A 94 16.08 -1.44 22.58
N ASP A 95 14.79 -1.14 22.67
CA ASP A 95 14.26 0.23 22.51
C ASP A 95 14.72 1.11 23.68
N LYS A 96 15.54 2.13 23.39
CA LYS A 96 16.07 3.10 24.40
C LYS A 96 14.96 3.86 25.14
N ILE A 97 13.76 3.94 24.56
CA ILE A 97 12.60 4.69 25.06
C ILE A 97 11.34 3.86 24.83
N SER A 98 10.55 3.61 25.88
CA SER A 98 9.24 2.95 25.78
C SER A 98 8.31 3.68 24.80
N MET A 99 7.61 2.89 23.98
CA MET A 99 6.67 3.40 22.98
C MET A 99 5.48 4.15 23.59
N CYS A 100 5.16 3.89 24.86
CA CYS A 100 4.17 4.66 25.61
C CYS A 100 4.53 6.15 25.70
N LYS A 101 5.81 6.53 25.79
CA LYS A 101 6.20 7.95 25.85
C LYS A 101 5.87 8.71 24.57
N TYR A 102 5.91 8.04 23.42
CA TYR A 102 5.57 8.70 22.14
C TYR A 102 4.06 8.92 21.96
N LEU A 103 3.21 8.41 22.86
CA LEU A 103 1.78 8.75 22.90
C LEU A 103 1.51 10.17 23.43
N ASP A 104 2.46 10.75 24.16
CA ASP A 104 2.35 12.10 24.71
C ASP A 104 1.98 13.14 23.64
N ASN A 105 1.32 14.22 24.07
CA ASN A 105 0.93 15.32 23.19
C ASN A 105 0.18 14.88 21.91
N SER A 106 -0.72 13.90 22.01
CA SER A 106 -1.50 13.35 20.87
C SER A 106 -0.65 12.60 19.82
N GLY A 107 0.37 11.86 20.25
CA GLY A 107 1.25 11.08 19.37
C GLY A 107 2.50 11.82 18.87
N PHE A 108 2.70 13.06 19.30
CA PHE A 108 3.95 13.81 19.03
C PHE A 108 5.08 13.42 20.00
N GLY A 109 4.78 12.79 21.14
CA GLY A 109 5.75 12.45 22.16
C GLY A 109 6.16 13.62 23.07
N PRO A 110 7.22 13.44 23.88
CA PRO A 110 7.69 14.44 24.84
C PRO A 110 8.18 15.70 24.14
N ARG A 111 8.18 16.84 24.84
CA ARG A 111 8.72 18.11 24.29
C ARG A 111 10.25 18.10 24.30
N ILE A 112 10.83 18.77 23.32
CA ILE A 112 12.27 19.07 23.31
C ILE A 112 12.50 20.39 24.07
N GLY A 113 13.46 20.42 24.99
CA GLY A 113 13.88 21.64 25.70
C GLY A 113 13.46 21.77 27.16
N ASP A 114 12.52 20.95 27.66
CA ASP A 114 12.07 20.99 29.08
C ASP A 114 13.17 20.52 30.08
N ALA A 115 14.33 20.02 29.58
CA ALA A 115 15.45 19.51 30.37
C ALA A 115 16.60 20.53 30.56
N VAL A 116 16.37 21.57 31.37
CA VAL A 116 17.38 22.36 32.12
C VAL A 116 18.71 22.67 31.38
N SER A 117 18.66 23.18 30.14
CA SER A 117 19.88 23.38 29.33
C SER A 117 19.86 24.57 28.35
N ILE A 118 19.64 25.78 28.88
CA ILE A 118 20.18 27.10 28.46
C ILE A 118 19.93 27.63 27.01
N ASP A 119 19.87 26.82 25.96
CA ASP A 119 19.66 27.30 24.58
C ASP A 119 18.17 27.25 24.18
N SER A 120 17.42 28.31 24.54
CA SER A 120 15.97 28.47 24.36
C SER A 120 15.47 28.63 22.91
N LYS A 121 16.24 28.14 21.92
CA LYS A 121 15.99 28.31 20.46
C LYS A 121 14.76 27.58 19.92
N TYR A 122 14.19 26.63 20.65
CA TYR A 122 13.14 25.76 20.15
C TYR A 122 11.81 26.02 20.89
N SER A 123 10.80 26.38 20.11
CA SER A 123 9.43 26.66 20.57
C SER A 123 8.79 25.44 21.26
N PRO A 124 7.77 25.60 22.14
CA PRO A 124 6.90 24.50 22.62
C PRO A 124 6.15 23.72 21.51
N SER A 125 6.44 24.00 20.24
CA SER A 125 6.07 23.25 19.04
C SER A 125 6.98 22.04 18.76
N TRP A 126 8.14 21.93 19.41
CA TRP A 126 9.15 20.90 19.15
C TRP A 126 8.98 19.69 20.07
N HIS A 127 8.94 18.49 19.47
CA HIS A 127 8.72 17.22 20.16
C HIS A 127 9.69 16.13 19.70
N ALA A 128 10.01 15.20 20.60
CA ALA A 128 10.78 13.99 20.32
C ALA A 128 9.88 12.94 19.64
N THR A 129 9.34 13.27 18.48
CA THR A 129 8.38 12.44 17.73
C THR A 129 9.05 11.18 17.18
N ASN A 130 8.54 9.99 17.49
CA ASN A 130 8.97 8.74 16.84
C ASN A 130 8.37 8.66 15.42
N GLN A 131 9.17 8.17 14.47
CA GLN A 131 8.84 8.15 13.04
C GLN A 131 7.59 7.34 12.67
N PHE A 132 7.20 6.36 13.49
CA PHE A 132 6.07 5.46 13.21
C PHE A 132 4.74 5.88 13.86
N MET A 133 4.71 7.04 14.56
CA MET A 133 3.51 7.55 15.25
C MET A 133 2.43 8.16 14.36
N LEU A 134 2.62 8.15 13.03
CA LEU A 134 1.75 8.86 12.09
C LEU A 134 0.27 8.44 12.18
N GLU A 135 -0.02 7.17 12.49
CA GLU A 135 -1.40 6.66 12.62
C GLU A 135 -2.17 7.37 13.73
N VAL A 136 -1.50 7.65 14.86
CA VAL A 136 -2.07 8.34 16.01
C VAL A 136 -2.20 9.84 15.72
N ILE A 137 -1.13 10.46 15.20
CA ILE A 137 -1.10 11.88 14.82
C ILE A 137 -2.21 12.21 13.82
N PHE A 138 -2.35 11.40 12.77
CA PHE A 138 -3.33 11.62 11.71
C PHE A 138 -4.76 11.38 12.21
N HIS A 139 -4.99 10.34 13.03
CA HIS A 139 -6.31 10.09 13.61
C HIS A 139 -6.72 11.21 14.59
N GLU A 140 -5.79 11.75 15.39
CA GLU A 140 -6.06 12.89 16.27
C GLU A 140 -6.40 14.17 15.51
N LYS A 141 -5.77 14.42 14.35
CA LYS A 141 -6.17 15.51 13.45
C LYS A 141 -7.52 15.22 12.77
N MET A 142 -7.77 13.98 12.32
CA MET A 142 -9.02 13.58 11.67
C MET A 142 -10.24 13.71 12.59
N LYS A 143 -10.11 13.43 13.89
CA LYS A 143 -11.16 13.66 14.91
C LYS A 143 -11.61 15.13 15.01
N ARG A 144 -10.84 16.08 14.47
CA ARG A 144 -11.07 17.53 14.50
C ARG A 144 -11.20 18.16 13.11
N TYR A 145 -11.31 17.34 12.05
CA TYR A 145 -11.47 17.83 10.68
C TYR A 145 -12.78 18.63 10.52
N GLU A 146 -12.71 19.80 9.90
CA GLU A 146 -13.84 20.74 9.77
C GLU A 146 -15.06 20.13 9.05
N CYS A 147 -14.82 19.18 8.13
CA CYS A 147 -15.87 18.46 7.40
C CYS A 147 -16.06 17.02 7.92
N LEU A 148 -15.85 16.78 9.21
CA LEU A 148 -16.19 15.49 9.85
C LEU A 148 -17.72 15.36 10.03
N THR A 149 -18.34 14.37 9.37
CA THR A 149 -19.77 14.10 9.50
C THR A 149 -20.07 12.87 10.36
N ARG A 150 -21.14 12.97 11.18
CA ARG A 150 -21.74 11.82 11.89
C ARG A 150 -22.74 11.04 11.02
N ASN A 151 -23.17 11.61 9.89
CA ASN A 151 -24.07 10.98 8.93
C ASN A 151 -23.28 10.47 7.73
N SER A 152 -23.07 9.16 7.65
CA SER A 152 -22.33 8.52 6.56
C SER A 152 -22.96 8.70 5.18
N SER A 153 -24.25 9.05 5.08
CA SER A 153 -24.91 9.33 3.78
C SER A 153 -24.52 10.68 3.17
N LEU A 154 -23.82 11.54 3.94
CA LEU A 154 -23.21 12.78 3.43
C LEU A 154 -21.73 12.60 3.07
N ALA A 155 -21.11 11.48 3.45
CA ALA A 155 -19.66 11.31 3.32
C ALA A 155 -19.21 11.16 1.86
N SER A 156 -18.19 11.93 1.52
CA SER A 156 -17.45 11.87 0.26
C SER A 156 -16.27 10.90 0.34
N ALA A 157 -15.79 10.57 1.55
CA ALA A 157 -14.81 9.53 1.84
C ALA A 157 -15.01 8.91 3.24
N PHE A 158 -14.50 7.69 3.44
CA PHE A 158 -14.60 6.92 4.69
C PHE A 158 -13.21 6.64 5.28
N TYR A 159 -12.91 7.20 6.46
CA TYR A 159 -11.64 6.96 7.14
C TYR A 159 -11.71 5.72 8.04
N ILE A 160 -10.70 4.86 7.94
CA ILE A 160 -10.54 3.63 8.73
C ILE A 160 -9.40 3.86 9.75
N PRO A 161 -9.71 4.19 11.03
CA PRO A 161 -8.71 4.24 12.09
C PRO A 161 -8.30 2.84 12.55
N TYR A 162 -7.45 2.18 11.76
CA TYR A 162 -6.71 0.97 12.13
C TYR A 162 -5.22 1.33 12.27
N TYR A 163 -4.62 1.06 13.43
CA TYR A 163 -3.21 1.31 13.69
C TYR A 163 -2.36 0.10 13.29
N ALA A 164 -2.28 -0.15 11.99
CA ALA A 164 -1.67 -1.34 11.42
C ALA A 164 -0.15 -1.45 11.68
N GLY A 165 0.57 -0.32 11.71
CA GLY A 165 2.00 -0.26 12.01
C GLY A 165 2.32 -0.59 13.46
N LEU A 166 1.53 -0.03 14.40
CA LEU A 166 1.65 -0.34 15.82
C LEU A 166 1.22 -1.78 16.14
N ASP A 167 0.16 -2.27 15.47
CA ASP A 167 -0.32 -3.65 15.56
C ASP A 167 0.69 -4.67 15.01
N PHE A 168 1.35 -4.35 13.90
CA PHE A 168 2.45 -5.17 13.38
C PHE A 168 3.61 -5.22 14.38
N ARG A 169 4.02 -4.09 14.96
CA ARG A 169 5.15 -4.00 15.91
C ARG A 169 4.97 -4.88 17.14
N ARG A 170 3.81 -4.84 17.82
CA ARG A 170 3.53 -5.74 18.98
C ARG A 170 3.53 -7.23 18.62
N ASN A 171 3.35 -7.57 17.35
CA ASN A 171 3.32 -8.94 16.85
C ASN A 171 4.65 -9.41 16.22
N LEU A 172 5.69 -8.57 16.14
CA LEU A 172 6.98 -8.92 15.55
C LEU A 172 7.60 -10.20 16.12
N ARG A 173 7.59 -10.36 17.45
CA ARG A 173 8.16 -11.54 18.14
C ARG A 173 7.38 -12.84 17.87
N ARG A 174 6.19 -12.77 17.24
CA ARG A 174 5.37 -13.96 16.97
C ARG A 174 5.77 -14.58 15.64
N ARG A 175 6.53 -15.68 15.73
CA ARG A 175 6.87 -16.56 14.60
C ARG A 175 5.63 -17.09 13.87
N ASN A 176 4.47 -17.10 14.53
CA ASN A 176 3.19 -17.47 13.92
C ASN A 176 2.65 -16.37 12.98
N VAL A 177 2.89 -16.56 11.69
CA VAL A 177 2.37 -15.71 10.60
C VAL A 177 0.84 -15.53 10.64
N ALA A 178 0.10 -16.56 11.07
CA ALA A 178 -1.36 -16.45 11.15
C ALA A 178 -1.83 -15.40 12.16
N GLU A 179 -1.06 -15.17 13.24
CA GLU A 179 -1.33 -14.12 14.24
C GLU A 179 -0.93 -12.73 13.72
N ARG A 180 0.21 -12.61 13.03
CA ARG A 180 0.64 -11.37 12.34
C ARG A 180 -0.38 -10.90 11.30
N ASP A 181 -1.04 -11.81 10.59
CA ASP A 181 -2.08 -11.48 9.61
C ASP A 181 -3.48 -11.29 10.19
N ALA A 182 -3.76 -11.80 11.41
CA ALA A 182 -5.13 -12.00 11.90
C ALA A 182 -5.95 -10.71 11.94
N ALA A 183 -5.39 -9.66 12.54
CA ALA A 183 -6.09 -8.39 12.72
C ALA A 183 -6.42 -7.72 11.38
N GLY A 184 -5.52 -7.75 10.38
CA GLY A 184 -5.80 -7.22 9.05
C GLY A 184 -6.96 -7.94 8.35
N LYS A 185 -7.00 -9.27 8.45
CA LYS A 185 -8.09 -10.12 7.92
C LYS A 185 -9.42 -9.84 8.64
N GLU A 186 -9.41 -9.74 9.97
CA GLU A 186 -10.58 -9.41 10.79
C GLU A 186 -11.11 -8.00 10.56
N MET A 187 -10.23 -7.02 10.32
CA MET A 187 -10.57 -5.63 10.01
C MET A 187 -11.31 -5.54 8.66
N VAL A 188 -10.79 -6.21 7.63
CA VAL A 188 -11.46 -6.36 6.32
C VAL A 188 -12.81 -7.06 6.47
N GLU A 189 -12.88 -8.16 7.22
CA GLU A 189 -14.13 -8.86 7.49
C GLU A 189 -15.14 -8.04 8.29
N TRP A 190 -14.70 -7.09 9.12
CA TRP A 190 -15.59 -6.13 9.77
C TRP A 190 -16.09 -5.07 8.79
N LEU A 191 -15.23 -4.53 7.91
CA LEU A 191 -15.59 -3.52 6.91
C LEU A 191 -16.65 -4.02 5.92
N LYS A 192 -16.47 -5.24 5.38
CA LYS A 192 -17.40 -5.86 4.41
C LYS A 192 -18.85 -5.94 4.90
N LYS A 193 -19.05 -5.94 6.23
CA LYS A 193 -20.35 -6.02 6.90
C LYS A 193 -21.03 -4.65 7.05
N GLN A 194 -20.28 -3.55 6.94
CA GLN A 194 -20.81 -2.19 7.09
C GLN A 194 -21.65 -1.76 5.87
N PRO A 195 -22.74 -0.98 6.05
CA PRO A 195 -23.54 -0.49 4.92
C PRO A 195 -22.76 0.45 4.00
N GLN A 196 -21.79 1.22 4.53
CA GLN A 196 -20.94 2.14 3.77
C GLN A 196 -20.10 1.41 2.72
N TRP A 197 -19.60 0.20 3.03
CA TRP A 197 -18.79 -0.60 2.11
C TRP A 197 -19.51 -0.91 0.79
N LYS A 198 -20.84 -1.09 0.84
CA LYS A 198 -21.66 -1.56 -0.28
C LYS A 198 -21.83 -0.52 -1.40
N GLY A 199 -21.47 0.75 -1.16
CA GLY A 199 -21.61 1.83 -2.14
C GLY A 199 -20.59 1.75 -3.28
N MET A 200 -19.30 1.63 -2.95
CA MET A 200 -18.19 1.58 -3.93
C MET A 200 -17.22 0.40 -3.69
N SER A 201 -17.61 -0.59 -2.89
CA SER A 201 -16.81 -1.78 -2.53
C SER A 201 -15.43 -1.42 -1.98
N GLY A 202 -15.37 -0.43 -1.09
CA GLY A 202 -14.13 0.06 -0.47
C GLY A 202 -13.36 1.13 -1.26
N LYS A 203 -13.73 1.43 -2.52
CA LYS A 203 -13.01 2.43 -3.35
C LYS A 203 -13.16 3.89 -2.90
N ASP A 204 -14.05 4.13 -1.94
CA ASP A 204 -14.28 5.39 -1.21
C ASP A 204 -13.75 5.35 0.23
N HIS A 205 -13.06 4.28 0.62
CA HIS A 205 -12.46 4.10 1.93
C HIS A 205 -10.94 4.30 1.88
N PHE A 206 -10.37 4.83 2.97
CA PHE A 206 -8.94 5.02 3.12
C PHE A 206 -8.46 4.82 4.56
N LEU A 207 -7.19 4.43 4.70
CA LEU A 207 -6.48 4.36 5.98
C LEU A 207 -5.10 5.01 5.87
N VAL A 208 -4.47 5.21 7.03
CA VAL A 208 -3.08 5.67 7.16
C VAL A 208 -2.27 4.55 7.80
N THR A 209 -1.09 4.24 7.27
CA THR A 209 -0.16 3.27 7.86
C THR A 209 1.10 3.96 8.38
N GLY A 210 1.46 3.60 9.61
CA GLY A 210 2.59 4.19 10.35
C GLY A 210 3.94 3.57 10.03
N ARG A 211 4.01 2.58 9.14
CA ARG A 211 5.24 1.98 8.63
C ARG A 211 5.19 1.88 7.11
N ILE A 212 6.32 1.50 6.51
CA ILE A 212 6.48 1.45 5.06
C ILE A 212 5.60 0.36 4.41
N SER A 213 5.29 0.52 3.12
CA SER A 213 4.50 -0.44 2.33
C SER A 213 5.00 -1.89 2.41
N ARG A 214 6.33 -2.10 2.47
CA ARG A 214 6.99 -3.41 2.61
C ARG A 214 6.46 -4.22 3.82
N ASP A 215 6.15 -3.56 4.94
CA ASP A 215 5.64 -4.19 6.17
C ASP A 215 4.23 -4.79 6.03
N PHE A 216 3.51 -4.47 4.93
CA PHE A 216 2.13 -4.90 4.71
C PHE A 216 1.92 -5.67 3.40
N ARG A 217 3.02 -5.96 2.68
CA ARG A 217 3.02 -6.59 1.35
C ARG A 217 3.73 -7.96 1.31
N ARG A 218 3.77 -8.67 2.44
CA ARG A 218 4.28 -10.05 2.47
C ARG A 218 3.44 -10.95 1.59
N ASN A 219 4.07 -11.68 0.66
CA ASN A 219 3.40 -12.70 -0.14
C ASN A 219 2.75 -13.75 0.80
N PRO A 220 1.43 -13.99 0.75
CA PRO A 220 0.75 -14.95 1.63
C PRO A 220 1.29 -16.38 1.51
N ASP A 221 1.82 -16.77 0.35
CA ASP A 221 2.36 -18.12 0.11
C ASP A 221 3.76 -18.31 0.72
N ASN A 222 4.46 -17.23 1.07
CA ASN A 222 5.78 -17.29 1.70
C ASN A 222 5.73 -16.82 3.18
N ASN A 223 5.87 -17.78 4.08
CA ASN A 223 5.72 -17.59 5.52
C ASN A 223 7.04 -17.30 6.27
N SER A 224 8.22 -17.39 5.64
CA SER A 224 9.47 -16.94 6.27
C SER A 224 9.68 -15.43 6.17
N LEU A 225 9.04 -14.76 5.21
CA LEU A 225 9.24 -13.34 4.94
C LEU A 225 8.74 -12.39 6.04
N TRP A 226 9.32 -11.19 6.04
CA TRP A 226 8.91 -10.05 6.87
C TRP A 226 7.50 -9.53 6.53
N GLY A 227 6.87 -8.80 7.46
CA GLY A 227 5.61 -8.09 7.24
C GLY A 227 4.32 -8.91 7.42
N THR A 228 3.19 -8.25 7.24
CA THR A 228 1.84 -8.83 7.13
C THR A 228 1.40 -8.89 5.66
N ASN A 229 0.30 -9.57 5.34
CA ASN A 229 -0.32 -9.50 4.00
C ASN A 229 -1.44 -8.45 3.86
N LEU A 230 -1.56 -7.49 4.79
CA LEU A 230 -2.68 -6.54 4.87
C LEU A 230 -3.00 -5.83 3.54
N MET A 231 -2.00 -5.31 2.83
CA MET A 231 -2.20 -4.60 1.55
C MET A 231 -2.52 -5.56 0.39
N LEU A 232 -2.15 -6.85 0.49
CA LEU A 232 -2.40 -7.86 -0.54
C LEU A 232 -3.73 -8.61 -0.37
N LEU A 233 -4.50 -8.36 0.69
CA LEU A 233 -5.85 -8.91 0.83
C LEU A 233 -6.75 -8.44 -0.34
N PRO A 234 -7.61 -9.30 -0.92
CA PRO A 234 -8.38 -8.95 -2.13
C PRO A 234 -9.28 -7.71 -1.98
N GLU A 235 -9.83 -7.49 -0.80
CA GLU A 235 -10.62 -6.30 -0.49
C GLU A 235 -9.76 -5.07 -0.23
N SER A 236 -8.57 -5.23 0.37
CA SER A 236 -7.61 -4.14 0.59
C SER A 236 -7.16 -3.49 -0.73
N GLN A 237 -7.10 -4.24 -1.83
CA GLN A 237 -6.84 -3.69 -3.17
C GLN A 237 -7.85 -2.62 -3.63
N ASN A 238 -8.99 -2.46 -2.93
CA ASN A 238 -9.95 -1.38 -3.18
C ASN A 238 -9.69 -0.14 -2.31
N LEU A 239 -9.05 -0.31 -1.14
CA LEU A 239 -8.76 0.76 -0.18
C LEU A 239 -7.68 1.70 -0.72
N SER A 240 -7.76 2.99 -0.40
CA SER A 240 -6.62 3.90 -0.56
C SER A 240 -5.75 3.87 0.70
N PHE A 241 -4.49 3.44 0.59
CA PHE A 241 -3.52 3.46 1.68
C PHE A 241 -2.69 4.75 1.61
N LEU A 242 -2.64 5.50 2.70
CA LEU A 242 -1.72 6.63 2.86
C LEU A 242 -0.56 6.17 3.76
N THR A 243 0.62 6.06 3.21
CA THR A 243 1.77 5.37 3.84
C THR A 243 2.99 6.27 3.88
N ILE A 244 3.94 6.04 4.80
CA ILE A 244 5.18 6.84 4.85
C ILE A 244 6.15 6.53 3.70
N GLU A 245 6.10 5.29 3.19
CA GLU A 245 6.69 4.88 1.89
C GLU A 245 5.69 4.01 1.13
N ARG A 246 5.51 4.26 -0.17
CA ARG A 246 4.65 3.46 -1.06
C ARG A 246 5.46 2.49 -1.91
N SER A 247 4.86 1.35 -2.27
CA SER A 247 5.38 0.50 -3.34
C SER A 247 5.22 1.22 -4.69
N PRO A 248 6.29 1.41 -5.49
CA PRO A 248 6.21 2.17 -6.74
C PRO A 248 5.18 1.62 -7.74
N THR A 249 5.04 0.28 -7.80
CA THR A 249 4.12 -0.45 -8.68
C THR A 249 2.69 -0.52 -8.15
N SER A 250 2.43 -0.05 -6.94
CA SER A 250 1.09 -0.05 -6.35
C SER A 250 0.23 1.13 -6.80
N HIS A 251 -1.03 0.86 -7.12
CA HIS A 251 -1.97 1.81 -7.74
C HIS A 251 -3.00 2.40 -6.75
N ASN A 252 -2.98 1.89 -5.51
CA ASN A 252 -3.88 2.25 -4.41
C ASN A 252 -3.12 2.70 -3.14
N GLU A 253 -1.80 2.85 -3.22
CA GLU A 253 -0.95 3.44 -2.18
C GLU A 253 -0.46 4.83 -2.60
N PHE A 254 -0.40 5.76 -1.65
CA PHE A 254 0.08 7.13 -1.82
C PHE A 254 1.04 7.44 -0.68
N ALA A 255 2.23 7.96 -1.00
CA ALA A 255 3.20 8.28 0.04
C ALA A 255 2.92 9.68 0.62
N ILE A 256 2.90 9.77 1.95
CA ILE A 256 2.73 11.01 2.70
C ILE A 256 3.91 11.20 3.66
N PRO A 257 4.27 12.44 4.05
CA PRO A 257 5.49 12.72 4.82
C PRO A 257 5.59 11.94 6.13
N TYR A 258 6.81 11.51 6.46
CA TYR A 258 7.15 11.05 7.81
C TYR A 258 6.88 12.17 8.82
N PRO A 259 6.44 11.86 10.05
CA PRO A 259 6.32 12.88 11.09
C PRO A 259 7.71 13.36 11.52
N THR A 260 7.98 14.64 11.31
CA THR A 260 9.19 15.35 11.76
C THR A 260 9.09 15.79 13.22
N TYR A 261 10.10 16.46 13.75
CA TYR A 261 10.12 16.93 15.16
C TYR A 261 9.34 18.24 15.41
N PHE A 262 8.83 18.91 14.38
CA PHE A 262 8.18 20.24 14.49
C PHE A 262 6.68 20.17 14.23
N HIS A 263 5.90 20.48 15.26
CA HIS A 263 4.43 20.46 15.25
C HIS A 263 3.87 21.83 15.63
N PRO A 264 3.81 22.81 14.70
CA PRO A 264 3.39 24.18 15.01
C PRO A 264 1.90 24.30 15.36
N THR A 265 1.56 25.30 16.20
CA THR A 265 0.20 25.60 16.67
C THR A 265 -0.49 26.72 15.88
N SER A 266 0.25 27.44 15.02
CA SER A 266 -0.19 28.63 14.28
C SER A 266 0.58 28.80 12.95
N THR A 267 0.11 29.68 12.05
CA THR A 267 0.93 30.14 10.90
C THR A 267 2.15 30.95 11.33
N VAL A 268 2.10 31.61 12.49
CA VAL A 268 3.16 32.51 12.95
C VAL A 268 4.43 31.73 13.27
N GLU A 269 4.31 30.60 13.97
CA GLU A 269 5.44 29.69 14.23
C GLU A 269 6.05 29.13 12.93
N ILE A 270 5.23 28.82 11.92
CA ILE A 270 5.71 28.35 10.61
C ILE A 270 6.55 29.43 9.93
N ARG A 271 6.05 30.67 9.87
CA ARG A 271 6.80 31.80 9.28
C ARG A 271 8.07 32.11 10.06
N GLN A 272 7.99 32.21 11.39
CA GLN A 272 9.15 32.41 12.26
C GLN A 272 10.23 31.34 12.05
N TRP A 273 9.82 30.08 11.85
CA TRP A 273 10.75 29.00 11.51
C TRP A 273 11.34 29.17 10.11
N GLN A 274 10.54 29.46 9.09
CA GLN A 274 10.99 29.73 7.72
C GLN A 274 11.98 30.90 7.65
N ASP A 275 11.68 32.01 8.34
CA ASP A 275 12.55 33.18 8.45
C ASP A 275 13.87 32.82 9.14
N LYS A 276 13.81 32.05 10.24
CA LYS A 276 14.99 31.55 10.96
C LYS A 276 15.89 30.68 10.06
N ILE A 277 15.34 29.66 9.39
CA ILE A 277 16.15 28.79 8.50
C ILE A 277 16.56 29.48 7.17
N LYS A 278 15.90 30.58 6.78
CA LYS A 278 16.35 31.46 5.69
C LYS A 278 17.56 32.30 6.10
N LEU A 279 17.55 32.85 7.31
CA LEU A 279 18.64 33.67 7.86
C LEU A 279 19.84 32.85 8.40
N THR A 280 19.69 31.54 8.67
CA THR A 280 20.81 30.69 9.12
C THR A 280 21.98 30.72 8.12
N ASN A 281 23.18 31.07 8.60
CA ASN A 281 24.41 30.94 7.85
C ASN A 281 24.85 29.46 7.77
N ARG A 282 25.20 28.98 6.58
CA ARG A 282 25.57 27.58 6.30
C ARG A 282 27.05 27.49 5.98
N THR A 283 27.83 27.00 6.93
CA THR A 283 29.30 26.93 6.86
C THR A 283 29.82 25.56 6.42
N VAL A 284 28.95 24.57 6.30
CA VAL A 284 29.26 23.24 5.77
C VAL A 284 28.65 23.12 4.36
N LEU A 285 29.42 22.63 3.39
CA LEU A 285 28.90 22.43 2.04
C LEU A 285 27.89 21.30 2.01
N PHE A 286 28.24 20.13 2.55
CA PHE A 286 27.32 18.99 2.58
C PHE A 286 27.41 18.18 3.87
N SER A 287 26.37 17.41 4.18
CA SER A 287 26.37 16.54 5.35
C SER A 287 25.67 15.22 5.10
N PHE A 288 26.06 14.21 5.88
CA PHE A 288 25.35 12.95 5.94
C PHE A 288 25.19 12.52 7.39
N ALA A 289 23.97 12.12 7.76
CA ALA A 289 23.66 11.41 8.99
C ALA A 289 23.26 9.97 8.64
N GLY A 290 23.92 8.98 9.23
CA GLY A 290 23.64 7.56 9.01
C GLY A 290 24.77 6.63 9.44
N ALA A 291 24.45 5.48 10.02
CA ALA A 291 25.37 4.36 10.19
C ALA A 291 25.79 3.74 8.84
N GLU A 292 26.93 3.05 8.80
CA GLU A 292 27.28 2.08 7.74
C GLU A 292 26.32 0.88 7.80
N ARG A 293 26.20 0.10 6.72
CA ARG A 293 25.34 -1.09 6.67
C ARG A 293 26.01 -2.26 5.93
N PRO A 294 25.63 -3.52 6.22
CA PRO A 294 26.20 -4.69 5.57
C PRO A 294 26.17 -4.55 4.05
N SER A 295 27.35 -4.51 3.43
CA SER A 295 27.51 -4.18 2.00
C SER A 295 27.19 -5.38 1.08
N ARG A 296 26.20 -6.19 1.49
CA ARG A 296 25.61 -7.31 0.75
C ARG A 296 24.54 -6.83 -0.22
N SER A 297 23.78 -5.78 0.12
CA SER A 297 22.74 -5.19 -0.74
C SER A 297 23.24 -3.97 -1.53
N HIS A 298 22.60 -3.68 -2.67
CA HIS A 298 22.90 -2.50 -3.49
C HIS A 298 22.77 -1.20 -2.70
N ASN A 299 21.70 -1.03 -1.91
CA ASN A 299 21.49 0.15 -1.07
C ASN A 299 22.59 0.29 0.00
N GLY A 300 23.04 -0.82 0.60
CA GLY A 300 24.18 -0.86 1.51
C GLY A 300 25.45 -0.33 0.86
N LEU A 301 25.77 -0.78 -0.36
CA LEU A 301 26.91 -0.30 -1.14
C LEU A 301 26.84 1.22 -1.43
N VAL A 302 25.66 1.75 -1.79
CA VAL A 302 25.45 3.20 -2.01
C VAL A 302 25.72 3.99 -0.72
N ARG A 303 25.17 3.53 0.42
CA ARG A 303 25.33 4.18 1.72
C ARG A 303 26.79 4.14 2.19
N THR A 304 27.48 3.01 2.03
CA THR A 304 28.92 2.87 2.28
C THR A 304 29.75 3.83 1.41
N GLN A 305 29.45 3.96 0.11
CA GLN A 305 30.16 4.89 -0.78
C GLN A 305 29.94 6.36 -0.37
N VAL A 306 28.71 6.75 -0.05
CA VAL A 306 28.37 8.09 0.47
C VAL A 306 29.16 8.41 1.75
N ILE A 307 29.26 7.46 2.68
CA ILE A 307 30.02 7.60 3.92
C ILE A 307 31.52 7.74 3.63
N GLN A 308 32.08 6.90 2.76
CA GLN A 308 33.50 6.95 2.39
C GLN A 308 33.88 8.27 1.69
N GLN A 309 33.05 8.79 0.78
CA GLN A 309 33.31 10.08 0.15
C GLN A 309 33.18 11.24 1.16
N CYS A 310 32.17 11.23 2.04
CA CYS A 310 32.03 12.25 3.08
C CYS A 310 33.20 12.24 4.08
N LYS A 311 33.65 11.05 4.53
CA LYS A 311 34.85 10.88 5.38
C LYS A 311 36.13 11.35 4.68
N SER A 312 36.22 11.20 3.34
CA SER A 312 37.34 11.70 2.53
C SER A 312 37.34 13.22 2.39
N SER A 313 36.17 13.81 2.11
CA SER A 313 35.95 15.27 1.96
C SER A 313 35.73 15.99 3.29
N SER A 314 36.46 15.62 4.35
CA SER A 314 36.23 16.06 5.74
C SER A 314 36.39 17.57 6.02
N LYS A 315 36.85 18.36 5.04
CA LYS A 315 36.89 19.83 5.09
C LYS A 315 35.56 20.49 4.71
N THR A 316 34.72 19.80 3.94
CA THR A 316 33.51 20.35 3.30
C THR A 316 32.28 19.50 3.59
N CYS A 317 32.44 18.19 3.83
CA CYS A 317 31.43 17.32 4.39
C CYS A 317 31.48 17.30 5.92
N ARG A 318 30.32 17.31 6.58
CA ARG A 318 30.19 16.88 7.99
C ARG A 318 29.42 15.57 8.08
N PHE A 319 30.10 14.53 8.54
CA PHE A 319 29.49 13.24 8.88
C PHE A 319 28.96 13.25 10.32
N LEU A 320 27.77 12.70 10.53
CA LEU A 320 27.18 12.40 11.83
C LEU A 320 26.90 10.90 11.86
N ASP A 321 27.74 10.17 12.59
CA ASP A 321 27.63 8.73 12.73
C ASP A 321 26.44 8.39 13.65
N CYS A 322 25.59 7.44 13.23
CA CYS A 322 24.48 6.95 14.05
C CYS A 322 24.82 5.68 14.83
N ASP A 323 25.90 4.98 14.47
CA ASP A 323 26.29 3.69 15.06
C ASP A 323 27.00 3.86 16.43
N VAL A 324 27.72 4.98 16.57
CA VAL A 324 28.45 5.31 17.81
C VAL A 324 27.47 5.59 18.95
N LYS A 325 27.74 5.01 20.13
CA LYS A 325 26.96 5.09 21.40
C LYS A 325 26.62 6.51 21.91
N ALA A 326 27.03 7.57 21.23
CA ALA A 326 26.87 8.98 21.61
C ALA A 326 25.64 9.66 20.93
N ASN A 327 24.48 8.98 20.89
CA ASN A 327 23.15 9.53 20.60
C ASN A 327 22.94 10.31 19.27
N GLY A 328 23.87 10.24 18.31
CA GLY A 328 24.01 11.25 17.25
C GLY A 328 22.74 11.58 16.46
N CYS A 329 21.98 10.54 16.06
CA CYS A 329 20.82 10.68 15.17
C CYS A 329 19.46 10.52 15.87
N ASP A 330 19.44 9.92 17.07
CA ASP A 330 18.24 9.87 17.92
C ASP A 330 17.97 11.23 18.58
N ASP A 331 19.03 11.99 18.89
CA ASP A 331 18.92 13.34 19.41
C ASP A 331 18.44 14.32 18.31
N PRO A 332 17.22 14.90 18.44
CA PRO A 332 16.71 15.85 17.46
C PRO A 332 17.59 17.10 17.37
N MET A 333 18.25 17.49 18.47
CA MET A 333 19.03 18.72 18.56
C MET A 333 20.31 18.62 17.72
N SER A 334 21.04 17.50 17.84
CA SER A 334 22.25 17.22 17.06
C SER A 334 21.96 17.05 15.57
N LEU A 335 20.90 16.32 15.21
CA LEU A 335 20.49 16.13 13.82
C LEU A 335 20.05 17.44 13.15
N MET A 336 19.19 18.23 13.82
CA MET A 336 18.77 19.54 13.30
C MET A 336 19.94 20.52 13.18
N LYS A 337 20.83 20.56 14.19
CA LYS A 337 22.03 21.41 14.18
C LYS A 337 22.99 21.07 13.03
N LEU A 338 23.11 19.79 12.66
CA LEU A 338 23.86 19.37 11.47
C LEU A 338 23.24 19.97 10.20
N PHE A 339 21.97 19.66 9.95
CA PHE A 339 21.29 20.03 8.70
C PHE A 339 21.07 21.53 8.55
N GLU A 340 20.86 22.27 9.65
CA GLU A 340 20.80 23.73 9.62
C GLU A 340 22.14 24.38 9.23
N SER A 341 23.27 23.75 9.58
CA SER A 341 24.61 24.27 9.26
C SER A 341 25.10 23.93 7.84
N SER A 342 24.36 23.08 7.12
CA SER A 342 24.81 22.45 5.86
C SER A 342 24.01 22.95 4.66
N VAL A 343 24.65 23.23 3.53
CA VAL A 343 23.94 23.61 2.28
C VAL A 343 23.18 22.42 1.71
N PHE A 344 23.85 21.28 1.56
CA PHE A 344 23.31 20.04 1.04
C PHE A 344 23.25 18.93 2.10
N CYS A 345 22.25 18.06 2.02
CA CYS A 345 22.05 16.93 2.93
C CYS A 345 21.88 15.64 2.13
N LEU A 346 22.79 14.69 2.30
CA LEU A 346 22.81 13.45 1.53
C LEU A 346 21.72 12.49 2.02
N GLN A 347 20.91 11.99 1.08
CA GLN A 347 19.79 11.09 1.31
C GLN A 347 19.90 9.83 0.43
N PRO A 348 20.92 8.97 0.65
CA PRO A 348 20.96 7.63 0.07
C PRO A 348 19.85 6.74 0.65
N PRO A 349 19.39 5.74 -0.13
CA PRO A 349 18.57 4.64 0.39
C PRO A 349 19.23 3.89 1.56
N GLY A 350 18.42 3.10 2.25
CA GLY A 350 18.86 2.14 3.26
C GLY A 350 18.09 0.83 3.11
N ASP A 351 17.44 0.38 4.17
CA ASP A 351 16.57 -0.81 4.18
C ASP A 351 15.28 -0.61 3.36
N SER A 352 14.98 0.65 3.04
CA SER A 352 13.88 1.20 2.23
C SER A 352 14.39 2.29 1.27
N LEU A 353 13.56 2.73 0.32
CA LEU A 353 13.96 3.71 -0.69
C LEU A 353 14.10 5.13 -0.11
N THR A 354 13.21 5.49 0.81
CA THR A 354 13.19 6.78 1.54
C THR A 354 13.57 6.60 3.01
N ARG A 355 13.61 7.72 3.75
CA ARG A 355 13.77 7.76 5.21
C ARG A 355 13.29 9.08 5.81
N ARG A 356 12.94 9.09 7.10
CA ARG A 356 12.51 10.27 7.87
C ARG A 356 13.40 11.50 7.65
N SER A 357 14.72 11.28 7.67
CA SER A 357 15.77 12.30 7.49
C SER A 357 15.62 13.17 6.24
N VAL A 358 14.94 12.70 5.18
CA VAL A 358 14.58 13.52 4.02
C VAL A 358 13.76 14.74 4.46
N PHE A 359 12.72 14.51 5.27
CA PHE A 359 11.81 15.56 5.75
C PHE A 359 12.45 16.43 6.83
N ASP A 360 13.29 15.87 7.70
CA ASP A 360 14.04 16.67 8.67
C ASP A 360 15.07 17.57 7.98
N SER A 361 15.68 17.14 6.85
CA SER A 361 16.57 18.00 6.06
C SER A 361 15.82 19.17 5.38
N ILE A 362 14.63 18.91 4.83
CA ILE A 362 13.76 19.96 4.28
C ILE A 362 13.29 20.92 5.39
N LEU A 363 12.89 20.39 6.55
CA LEU A 363 12.52 21.17 7.74
C LEU A 363 13.68 22.07 8.21
N ALA A 364 14.92 21.57 8.15
CA ALA A 364 16.13 22.33 8.45
C ALA A 364 16.52 23.35 7.36
N GLY A 365 15.82 23.41 6.22
CA GLY A 365 16.17 24.27 5.08
C GLY A 365 17.41 23.82 4.31
N CYS A 366 17.80 22.55 4.44
CA CYS A 366 18.93 21.92 3.77
C CYS A 366 18.48 21.26 2.47
N ILE A 367 19.25 21.39 1.38
CA ILE A 367 18.85 20.88 0.07
C ILE A 367 19.11 19.35 0.04
N PRO A 368 18.07 18.50 -0.09
CA PRO A 368 18.26 17.05 -0.15
C PRO A 368 18.98 16.63 -1.44
N VAL A 369 19.92 15.69 -1.30
CA VAL A 369 20.65 15.07 -2.41
C VAL A 369 20.27 13.59 -2.46
N PHE A 370 19.52 13.21 -3.48
CA PHE A 370 18.99 11.86 -3.66
C PHE A 370 19.87 11.02 -4.57
N PHE A 371 19.94 9.72 -4.27
CA PHE A 371 20.70 8.74 -5.06
C PHE A 371 19.82 7.69 -5.76
N ASN A 372 18.51 7.72 -5.50
CA ASN A 372 17.49 6.92 -6.19
C ASN A 372 16.22 7.78 -6.38
N GLN A 373 15.58 7.77 -7.56
CA GLN A 373 14.35 8.53 -7.81
C GLN A 373 13.16 8.06 -6.95
N GLY A 374 13.18 6.78 -6.55
CA GLY A 374 12.27 6.18 -5.60
C GLY A 374 12.40 6.71 -4.17
N SER A 375 13.43 7.50 -3.84
CA SER A 375 13.56 8.13 -2.52
C SER A 375 12.59 9.30 -2.30
N ALA A 376 12.11 9.96 -3.36
CA ALA A 376 11.18 11.09 -3.23
C ALA A 376 10.25 11.28 -4.42
N TYR A 377 10.81 11.40 -5.62
CA TYR A 377 10.14 11.89 -6.83
C TYR A 377 8.94 11.02 -7.21
N LYS A 378 9.11 9.69 -7.14
CA LYS A 378 8.04 8.72 -7.43
C LYS A 378 7.12 8.43 -6.24
N GLN A 379 7.37 9.03 -5.08
CA GLN A 379 6.63 8.79 -3.84
C GLN A 379 5.65 9.93 -3.51
N TYR A 380 6.18 11.11 -3.17
CA TYR A 380 5.44 12.15 -2.45
C TYR A 380 4.74 13.16 -3.37
N VAL A 381 4.12 12.67 -4.44
CA VAL A 381 3.53 13.44 -5.56
C VAL A 381 2.36 14.38 -5.19
N TRP A 382 1.98 14.45 -3.91
CA TRP A 382 1.03 15.44 -3.38
C TRP A 382 1.70 16.55 -2.55
N HIS A 383 2.92 16.30 -2.05
CA HIS A 383 3.59 17.16 -1.06
C HIS A 383 4.84 17.86 -1.61
N LEU A 384 5.54 17.23 -2.56
CA LEU A 384 6.74 17.76 -3.22
C LEU A 384 6.42 18.25 -4.65
N PRO A 385 7.20 19.16 -5.23
CA PRO A 385 7.05 19.61 -6.62
C PRO A 385 7.37 18.50 -7.62
N ASN A 386 6.74 18.56 -8.80
CA ASN A 386 7.06 17.66 -9.94
C ASN A 386 8.38 18.01 -10.65
N ASN A 387 9.01 19.14 -10.33
CA ASN A 387 10.29 19.53 -10.91
C ASN A 387 11.39 19.32 -9.86
N ASP A 388 12.00 18.14 -9.89
CA ASP A 388 12.94 17.67 -8.87
C ASP A 388 14.13 18.63 -8.68
N GLY A 389 14.59 19.25 -9.77
CA GLY A 389 15.70 20.20 -9.79
C GLY A 389 15.37 21.60 -9.24
N GLU A 390 14.13 21.88 -8.85
CA GLU A 390 13.74 23.12 -8.15
C GLU A 390 14.00 23.05 -6.64
N TYR A 391 14.15 21.87 -6.04
CA TYR A 391 14.29 21.70 -4.59
C TYR A 391 15.33 20.66 -4.15
N SER A 392 15.94 19.92 -5.08
CA SER A 392 16.85 18.82 -4.76
C SER A 392 17.96 18.64 -5.81
N VAL A 393 18.95 17.83 -5.46
CA VAL A 393 19.99 17.35 -6.39
C VAL A 393 19.86 15.84 -6.54
N TYR A 394 19.94 15.33 -7.78
CA TYR A 394 20.03 13.89 -8.03
C TYR A 394 21.47 13.53 -8.43
N ILE A 395 22.05 12.53 -7.76
CA ILE A 395 23.36 11.96 -8.10
C ILE A 395 23.17 10.47 -8.43
N PRO A 396 23.21 10.07 -9.72
CA PRO A 396 23.10 8.68 -10.12
C PRO A 396 24.17 7.78 -9.48
N VAL A 397 23.79 6.60 -8.96
CA VAL A 397 24.71 5.64 -8.30
C VAL A 397 25.93 5.29 -9.17
N LYS A 398 25.77 5.24 -10.49
CA LYS A 398 26.88 5.00 -11.44
C LYS A 398 28.05 5.98 -11.24
N GLU A 399 27.79 7.22 -10.86
CA GLU A 399 28.81 8.27 -10.66
C GLU A 399 29.60 8.07 -9.37
N LEU A 400 28.98 7.49 -8.32
CA LEU A 400 29.69 7.09 -7.10
C LEU A 400 30.70 5.95 -7.36
N ARG A 401 30.38 5.06 -8.32
CA ARG A 401 31.21 3.91 -8.70
C ARG A 401 32.35 4.28 -9.65
N THR A 402 32.20 5.31 -10.49
CA THR A 402 33.18 5.65 -11.55
C THR A 402 33.91 6.98 -11.33
N GLY A 403 33.36 7.91 -10.55
CA GLY A 403 33.86 9.29 -10.46
C GLY A 403 34.98 9.55 -9.43
N GLY A 404 35.51 8.52 -8.78
CA GLY A 404 36.57 8.67 -7.77
C GLY A 404 36.08 9.09 -6.38
N LYS A 405 37.03 9.31 -5.46
CA LYS A 405 36.77 9.40 -4.00
C LYS A 405 36.11 10.70 -3.51
N SER A 406 35.99 11.72 -4.37
CA SER A 406 35.44 13.04 -4.01
C SER A 406 34.29 13.45 -4.93
N LYS A 407 33.65 12.50 -5.63
CA LYS A 407 32.71 12.84 -6.71
C LYS A 407 31.50 13.66 -6.25
N ILE A 408 30.96 13.35 -5.07
CA ILE A 408 29.87 14.12 -4.46
C ILE A 408 30.31 15.58 -4.20
N GLU A 409 31.54 15.79 -3.73
CA GLU A 409 32.10 17.13 -3.50
C GLU A 409 32.25 17.91 -4.82
N GLU A 410 32.83 17.29 -5.86
CA GLU A 410 32.95 17.90 -7.19
C GLU A 410 31.60 18.35 -7.75
N ILE A 411 30.58 17.48 -7.68
CA ILE A 411 29.24 17.77 -8.20
C ILE A 411 28.60 18.92 -7.43
N LEU A 412 28.65 18.90 -6.10
CA LEU A 412 28.00 19.91 -5.26
C LEU A 412 28.74 21.26 -5.25
N GLN A 413 30.06 21.29 -5.44
CA GLN A 413 30.83 22.51 -5.68
C GLN A 413 30.57 23.10 -7.08
N GLY A 414 30.24 22.27 -8.07
CA GLY A 414 29.94 22.69 -9.43
C GLY A 414 28.56 23.36 -9.62
N ILE A 415 27.71 23.40 -8.59
CA ILE A 415 26.38 24.03 -8.67
C ILE A 415 26.52 25.55 -8.46
N PRO A 416 26.06 26.39 -9.42
CA PRO A 416 26.11 27.84 -9.26
C PRO A 416 25.35 28.32 -8.02
N ASN A 417 25.95 29.23 -7.25
CA ASN A 417 25.39 29.72 -5.98
C ASN A 417 23.98 30.34 -6.11
N GLU A 418 23.66 30.93 -7.26
CA GLU A 418 22.31 31.41 -7.59
C GLU A 418 21.28 30.26 -7.54
N LYS A 419 21.56 29.15 -8.24
CA LYS A 419 20.72 27.94 -8.20
C LYS A 419 20.66 27.32 -6.79
N VAL A 420 21.72 27.42 -6.00
CA VAL A 420 21.72 26.99 -4.58
C VAL A 420 20.75 27.84 -3.75
N ILE A 421 20.70 29.15 -3.96
CA ILE A 421 19.74 30.06 -3.31
C ILE A 421 18.32 29.70 -3.73
N ASP A 422 18.06 29.55 -5.04
CA ASP A 422 16.73 29.20 -5.58
C ASP A 422 16.21 27.86 -5.01
N MET A 423 17.05 26.82 -5.03
CA MET A 423 16.71 25.51 -4.45
C MET A 423 16.41 25.62 -2.95
N ARG A 424 17.20 26.40 -2.20
CA ARG A 424 16.98 26.63 -0.77
C ARG A 424 15.68 27.39 -0.50
N GLU A 425 15.35 28.42 -1.29
CA GLU A 425 14.08 29.15 -1.16
C GLU A 425 12.88 28.20 -1.36
N ASN A 426 12.95 27.32 -2.36
CA ASN A 426 11.91 26.32 -2.61
C ASN A 426 11.83 25.27 -1.50
N VAL A 427 12.94 24.74 -1.01
CA VAL A 427 12.97 23.83 0.16
C VAL A 427 12.29 24.48 1.38
N ILE A 428 12.59 25.74 1.66
CA ILE A 428 11.98 26.50 2.78
C ILE A 428 10.47 26.70 2.55
N ARG A 429 10.03 26.89 1.30
CA ARG A 429 8.60 26.96 0.94
C ARG A 429 7.83 25.64 1.12
N LEU A 430 8.51 24.48 1.12
CA LEU A 430 7.88 23.17 1.30
C LEU A 430 7.59 22.81 2.76
N VAL A 431 8.21 23.49 3.74
CA VAL A 431 8.05 23.20 5.18
C VAL A 431 6.58 23.02 5.64
N PRO A 432 5.60 23.86 5.24
CA PRO A 432 4.20 23.68 5.65
C PRO A 432 3.64 22.32 5.20
N ASN A 433 3.89 21.93 3.95
CA ASN A 433 3.34 20.74 3.31
C ASN A 433 3.87 19.42 3.89
N ILE A 434 4.95 19.48 4.69
CA ILE A 434 5.62 18.30 5.28
C ILE A 434 5.49 18.19 6.81
N VAL A 435 4.99 19.24 7.49
CA VAL A 435 4.76 19.20 8.95
C VAL A 435 3.30 18.89 9.27
N TYR A 436 3.08 18.22 10.40
CA TYR A 436 1.75 17.99 10.96
C TYR A 436 1.50 18.99 12.08
N THR A 437 0.63 19.98 11.87
CA THR A 437 0.32 21.00 12.89
C THR A 437 -0.49 20.40 14.05
N LYS A 438 -0.47 21.03 15.23
CA LYS A 438 -1.19 20.49 16.39
C LYS A 438 -2.70 20.43 16.15
N PRO A 439 -3.43 19.40 16.64
CA PRO A 439 -4.84 19.19 16.26
C PRO A 439 -5.81 20.32 16.64
N ASN A 440 -5.49 21.14 17.66
CA ASN A 440 -6.27 22.30 18.09
C ASN A 440 -5.80 23.64 17.45
N ARG A 441 -5.04 23.61 16.36
CA ARG A 441 -4.49 24.81 15.70
C ARG A 441 -5.61 25.78 15.31
N TYR A 442 -5.49 27.03 15.78
CA TYR A 442 -6.37 28.11 15.38
C TYR A 442 -6.12 28.47 13.91
N LYS A 443 -7.04 28.08 13.03
CA LYS A 443 -7.12 28.56 11.65
C LYS A 443 -8.03 29.81 11.63
N PRO A 444 -7.50 31.05 11.60
CA PRO A 444 -8.34 32.22 11.37
C PRO A 444 -8.95 32.17 9.97
N ASP A 445 -10.14 32.76 9.81
CA ASP A 445 -10.73 32.99 8.48
C ASP A 445 -9.70 33.69 7.58
N ARG A 446 -9.47 33.15 6.38
CA ARG A 446 -8.41 33.50 5.39
C ARG A 446 -7.02 32.88 5.60
N GLU A 447 -6.82 31.91 6.50
CA GLU A 447 -5.50 31.24 6.57
C GLU A 447 -5.21 30.39 5.31
N THR A 448 -4.06 30.63 4.67
CA THR A 448 -3.74 30.12 3.31
C THR A 448 -2.84 28.89 3.27
N PHE A 449 -2.38 28.37 4.41
CA PHE A 449 -1.38 27.31 4.46
C PHE A 449 -2.03 25.96 4.83
N GLU A 450 -1.92 25.01 3.91
CA GLU A 450 -2.28 23.60 4.11
C GLU A 450 -1.09 22.87 4.73
N ASP A 451 -1.33 22.05 5.76
CA ASP A 451 -0.29 21.20 6.36
C ASP A 451 -0.25 19.78 5.74
N ALA A 452 0.67 18.92 6.18
CA ALA A 452 0.79 17.56 5.64
C ALA A 452 -0.48 16.70 5.79
N PHE A 453 -1.35 17.00 6.77
CA PHE A 453 -2.65 16.34 6.87
C PHE A 453 -3.67 16.97 5.92
N ASP A 454 -3.74 18.30 5.83
CA ASP A 454 -4.66 18.99 4.92
C ASP A 454 -4.41 18.57 3.45
N VAL A 455 -3.14 18.52 3.04
CA VAL A 455 -2.70 18.08 1.70
C VAL A 455 -3.06 16.62 1.45
N ALA A 456 -2.77 15.72 2.40
CA ALA A 456 -3.07 14.29 2.26
C ALA A 456 -4.58 14.01 2.19
N VAL A 457 -5.39 14.71 3.00
CA VAL A 457 -6.85 14.61 3.00
C VAL A 457 -7.44 15.14 1.69
N LYS A 458 -6.93 16.26 1.18
CA LYS A 458 -7.30 16.83 -0.12
C LYS A 458 -6.95 15.89 -1.28
N GLY A 459 -5.77 15.28 -1.25
CA GLY A 459 -5.32 14.28 -2.22
C GLY A 459 -6.22 13.04 -2.27
N VAL A 460 -6.53 12.44 -1.11
CA VAL A 460 -7.35 11.22 -1.06
C VAL A 460 -8.82 11.48 -1.42
N ILE A 461 -9.40 12.63 -1.02
CA ILE A 461 -10.75 13.04 -1.45
C ILE A 461 -10.81 13.15 -2.98
N LYS A 462 -9.84 13.84 -3.61
CA LYS A 462 -9.76 13.99 -5.07
C LYS A 462 -9.67 12.62 -5.75
N ARG A 463 -8.78 11.75 -5.28
CA ARG A 463 -8.55 10.39 -5.81
C ARG A 463 -9.72 9.42 -5.62
N ILE A 464 -10.58 9.66 -4.63
CA ILE A 464 -11.85 8.93 -4.44
C ILE A 464 -12.93 9.47 -5.39
N GLU A 465 -13.03 10.79 -5.55
CA GLU A 465 -13.99 11.43 -6.45
C GLU A 465 -13.71 11.14 -7.94
N GLU A 466 -12.43 11.03 -8.32
CA GLU A 466 -12.01 10.53 -9.64
C GLU A 466 -12.55 9.11 -9.90
N LYS A 467 -12.38 8.18 -8.93
CA LYS A 467 -12.95 6.83 -9.05
C LYS A 467 -14.47 6.79 -9.01
N ARG A 468 -15.12 7.70 -8.30
CA ARG A 468 -16.58 7.86 -8.32
C ARG A 468 -17.08 8.21 -9.72
N ARG A 469 -16.38 9.10 -10.43
CA ARG A 469 -16.70 9.47 -11.83
C ARG A 469 -16.48 8.32 -12.79
N GLU A 470 -15.34 7.64 -12.72
CA GLU A 470 -15.06 6.44 -13.53
C GLU A 470 -16.17 5.38 -13.41
N ILE A 471 -16.62 5.09 -12.18
CA ILE A 471 -17.72 4.13 -11.92
C ILE A 471 -19.04 4.64 -12.49
N GLN A 472 -19.38 5.92 -12.29
CA GLN A 472 -20.60 6.50 -12.86
C GLN A 472 -20.60 6.47 -14.39
N ASP A 473 -19.48 6.79 -15.04
CA ASP A 473 -19.39 6.83 -16.50
C ASP A 473 -19.38 5.42 -17.12
N PHE A 474 -18.77 4.44 -16.45
CA PHE A 474 -18.93 3.02 -16.79
C PHE A 474 -20.40 2.58 -16.70
N MET A 475 -21.12 2.96 -15.63
CA MET A 475 -22.55 2.67 -15.49
C MET A 475 -23.39 3.36 -16.58
N LYS A 476 -23.14 4.64 -16.89
CA LYS A 476 -23.81 5.37 -17.99
C LYS A 476 -23.59 4.66 -19.32
N LEU A 477 -22.34 4.32 -19.66
CA LEU A 477 -21.98 3.66 -20.91
C LEU A 477 -22.64 2.29 -21.05
N ASN A 478 -22.72 1.50 -19.98
CA ASN A 478 -23.38 0.20 -19.98
C ASN A 478 -24.90 0.31 -20.10
N ASN A 479 -25.52 1.31 -19.45
CA ASN A 479 -26.95 1.61 -19.63
C ASN A 479 -27.27 2.03 -21.08
N VAL A 480 -26.42 2.85 -21.71
CA VAL A 480 -26.55 3.22 -23.13
C VAL A 480 -26.37 2.00 -24.05
N LYS A 481 -25.39 1.12 -23.79
CA LYS A 481 -25.22 -0.14 -24.53
C LYS A 481 -26.45 -1.04 -24.40
N MET A 482 -27.00 -1.20 -23.19
CA MET A 482 -28.17 -2.03 -22.92
C MET A 482 -29.44 -1.46 -23.58
N LEU A 483 -29.65 -0.15 -23.52
CA LEU A 483 -30.73 0.55 -24.23
C LEU A 483 -30.59 0.38 -25.76
N ASN A 484 -29.39 0.48 -26.32
CA ASN A 484 -29.14 0.24 -27.74
C ASN A 484 -29.40 -1.21 -28.16
N ILE A 485 -29.14 -2.19 -27.29
CA ILE A 485 -29.51 -3.60 -27.51
C ILE A 485 -31.04 -3.76 -27.51
N LEU A 486 -31.75 -3.14 -26.57
CA LEU A 486 -33.22 -3.14 -26.52
C LEU A 486 -33.86 -2.44 -27.74
N ILE A 487 -33.27 -1.35 -28.22
CA ILE A 487 -33.74 -0.67 -29.45
C ILE A 487 -33.50 -1.58 -30.67
N LYS A 488 -32.32 -2.19 -30.80
CA LYS A 488 -32.02 -3.12 -31.90
C LYS A 488 -32.92 -4.36 -31.89
N SER A 489 -33.21 -4.94 -30.73
CA SER A 489 -34.14 -6.09 -30.64
C SER A 489 -35.58 -5.69 -30.97
N LYS A 490 -36.06 -4.53 -30.48
CA LYS A 490 -37.40 -4.00 -30.77
C LYS A 490 -37.57 -3.58 -32.24
N MET A 491 -36.50 -3.11 -32.90
CA MET A 491 -36.50 -2.85 -34.35
C MET A 491 -36.36 -4.13 -35.20
N LYS A 492 -35.75 -5.20 -34.68
CA LYS A 492 -35.76 -6.51 -35.35
C LYS A 492 -37.15 -7.15 -35.27
N GLY A 493 -37.74 -7.22 -34.08
CA GLY A 493 -39.10 -7.73 -33.87
C GLY A 493 -40.22 -6.93 -34.56
N ARG A 494 -39.94 -5.72 -35.08
CA ARG A 494 -40.88 -4.95 -35.90
C ARG A 494 -40.97 -5.42 -37.36
N ARG A 495 -40.07 -6.30 -37.84
CA ARG A 495 -40.16 -6.92 -39.17
C ARG A 495 -40.97 -8.22 -39.19
N ASP A 496 -41.05 -8.92 -38.06
CA ASP A 496 -41.67 -10.25 -37.95
C ASP A 496 -43.10 -10.19 -37.38
N PHE A 497 -43.81 -9.06 -37.53
CA PHE A 497 -45.08 -8.78 -36.84
C PHE A 497 -46.33 -9.47 -37.45
N CYS A 498 -46.18 -10.72 -37.87
CA CYS A 498 -47.23 -11.58 -38.45
C CYS A 498 -47.25 -13.02 -37.87
N SER A 499 -46.74 -13.24 -36.66
CA SER A 499 -47.07 -14.44 -35.88
C SER A 499 -47.09 -14.16 -34.37
N GLY A 500 -47.90 -14.91 -33.62
CA GLY A 500 -48.17 -14.65 -32.20
C GLY A 500 -47.06 -15.16 -31.28
N PHE A 501 -46.33 -14.27 -30.62
CA PHE A 501 -45.32 -14.63 -29.61
C PHE A 501 -45.94 -14.83 -28.20
N PRO A 502 -45.67 -15.94 -27.50
CA PRO A 502 -46.24 -16.20 -26.18
C PRO A 502 -45.51 -15.42 -25.07
N LEU A 503 -46.29 -14.82 -24.15
CA LEU A 503 -45.82 -14.03 -22.99
C LEU A 503 -44.83 -14.77 -22.07
N ARG A 504 -44.80 -16.12 -22.12
CA ARG A 504 -43.89 -16.98 -21.32
C ARG A 504 -42.41 -16.62 -21.48
N LEU A 505 -41.98 -16.24 -22.69
CA LEU A 505 -40.59 -15.86 -22.97
C LEU A 505 -40.19 -14.52 -22.34
N TYR A 506 -41.15 -13.60 -22.11
CA TYR A 506 -40.85 -12.32 -21.48
C TYR A 506 -40.60 -12.48 -19.97
N GLY A 507 -41.33 -13.39 -19.31
CA GLY A 507 -41.09 -13.78 -17.92
C GLY A 507 -39.71 -14.42 -17.73
N GLN A 508 -39.38 -15.43 -18.56
CA GLN A 508 -38.07 -16.10 -18.51
C GLN A 508 -36.90 -15.15 -18.81
N PHE A 509 -37.08 -14.16 -19.68
CA PHE A 509 -36.06 -13.14 -19.94
C PHE A 509 -35.87 -12.18 -18.76
N LEU A 510 -36.94 -11.88 -18.00
CA LEU A 510 -36.89 -11.09 -16.77
C LEU A 510 -36.22 -11.86 -15.62
N GLU A 511 -36.57 -13.13 -15.40
CA GLU A 511 -35.91 -13.98 -14.38
C GLU A 511 -34.42 -14.14 -14.67
N MET A 512 -34.04 -14.45 -15.92
CA MET A 512 -32.62 -14.50 -16.34
C MET A 512 -31.90 -13.15 -16.18
N LEU A 513 -32.60 -12.02 -16.26
CA LEU A 513 -32.03 -10.70 -16.00
C LEU A 513 -31.83 -10.44 -14.50
N VAL A 514 -32.80 -10.80 -13.67
CA VAL A 514 -32.72 -10.70 -12.19
C VAL A 514 -31.58 -11.59 -11.67
N GLU A 515 -31.54 -12.85 -12.12
CA GLU A 515 -30.47 -13.81 -11.81
C GLU A 515 -29.09 -13.29 -12.26
N LYS A 516 -28.97 -12.73 -13.47
CA LYS A 516 -27.71 -12.13 -13.93
C LYS A 516 -27.31 -10.87 -13.18
N VAL A 517 -28.26 -10.01 -12.78
CA VAL A 517 -27.94 -8.80 -12.00
C VAL A 517 -27.46 -9.18 -10.60
N GLN A 518 -28.08 -10.17 -9.94
CA GLN A 518 -27.60 -10.68 -8.65
C GLN A 518 -26.26 -11.40 -8.76
N ASN A 519 -26.07 -12.24 -9.79
CA ASN A 519 -24.79 -12.91 -10.05
C ASN A 519 -23.68 -11.97 -10.59
N SER A 520 -24.00 -10.72 -10.97
CA SER A 520 -23.00 -9.68 -11.29
C SER A 520 -22.45 -8.97 -10.05
N ILE A 521 -22.96 -9.29 -8.85
CA ILE A 521 -22.60 -8.65 -7.57
C ILE A 521 -21.75 -9.62 -6.69
N VAL A 522 -21.48 -10.83 -7.16
CA VAL A 522 -20.67 -11.85 -6.47
C VAL A 522 -19.43 -12.19 -7.31
N SER A 523 -18.24 -11.88 -6.79
CA SER A 523 -16.96 -12.18 -7.45
C SER A 523 -16.65 -13.70 -7.43
N PRO A 524 -16.34 -14.33 -8.57
CA PRO A 524 -15.83 -15.70 -8.61
C PRO A 524 -14.31 -15.72 -8.41
N ASN A 525 -13.85 -15.89 -7.17
CA ASN A 525 -12.45 -16.20 -6.89
C ASN A 525 -12.20 -17.71 -7.03
N ASN A 526 -11.49 -18.13 -8.08
CA ASN A 526 -10.35 -19.07 -8.03
C ASN A 526 -9.89 -19.52 -9.43
N SER A 527 -8.70 -19.07 -9.83
CA SER A 527 -7.85 -19.76 -10.81
C SER A 527 -6.41 -19.28 -10.64
N THR A 528 -5.58 -20.10 -9.99
CA THR A 528 -4.11 -19.92 -9.94
C THR A 528 -3.48 -20.22 -11.30
N LEU A 529 -2.41 -19.49 -11.65
CA LEU A 529 -1.41 -19.61 -12.75
C LEU A 529 -1.05 -18.20 -13.31
N PRO A 530 0.14 -17.99 -13.92
CA PRO A 530 1.17 -17.16 -13.27
C PRO A 530 1.25 -15.72 -13.78
N LEU A 531 2.08 -14.91 -13.11
CA LEU A 531 2.48 -13.61 -13.63
C LEU A 531 3.28 -13.77 -14.93
N THR A 532 3.14 -12.80 -15.81
CA THR A 532 3.97 -12.57 -17.00
C THR A 532 4.31 -11.08 -17.02
N GLU A 533 5.57 -10.75 -17.35
CA GLU A 533 6.09 -9.39 -17.21
C GLU A 533 5.41 -8.38 -18.13
N ARG A 534 5.56 -7.10 -17.79
CA ARG A 534 5.13 -5.97 -18.61
C ARG A 534 6.27 -4.97 -18.69
N ILE A 535 7.15 -5.19 -19.67
CA ILE A 535 8.35 -4.40 -19.91
C ILE A 535 8.01 -2.91 -20.07
N LEU A 536 8.67 -2.06 -19.28
CA LEU A 536 8.89 -0.65 -19.57
C LEU A 536 10.38 -0.49 -19.93
N GLU A 537 10.70 -0.42 -21.22
CA GLU A 537 12.04 -0.03 -21.67
C GLU A 537 12.19 1.50 -21.59
N GLU A 538 12.63 1.98 -20.41
CA GLU A 538 13.75 2.92 -20.23
C GLU A 538 13.92 3.29 -18.74
N GLU A 539 14.08 2.29 -17.87
CA GLU A 539 14.69 2.49 -16.54
C GLU A 539 15.28 1.18 -16.00
N ASP A 540 16.58 0.96 -16.26
CA ASP A 540 17.37 0.03 -15.43
C ASP A 540 17.17 0.39 -13.95
N TRP A 541 17.19 -0.61 -13.05
CA TRP A 541 17.03 -0.47 -11.59
C TRP A 541 15.60 -0.28 -11.04
N LEU A 542 14.57 -0.77 -11.75
CA LEU A 542 13.22 -0.97 -11.17
C LEU A 542 12.68 -2.41 -11.19
N ASP A 543 13.43 -3.40 -11.71
CA ASP A 543 12.97 -4.80 -11.80
C ASP A 543 13.50 -5.74 -10.71
N ASP A 544 14.14 -5.20 -9.66
CA ASP A 544 14.47 -5.95 -8.44
C ASP A 544 13.26 -6.03 -7.48
N GLY A 545 12.10 -6.36 -8.04
CA GLY A 545 10.88 -6.66 -7.27
C GLY A 545 10.95 -7.97 -6.47
N ASN A 546 11.96 -8.80 -6.76
CA ASN A 546 12.20 -10.11 -6.13
C ASN A 546 13.58 -10.26 -5.46
N ASP A 547 14.57 -9.36 -5.66
CA ASP A 547 15.91 -9.47 -5.07
C ASP A 547 15.96 -9.01 -3.59
N PHE A 548 15.07 -9.58 -2.79
CA PHE A 548 15.01 -9.45 -1.33
C PHE A 548 14.81 -10.81 -0.65
N GLY A 549 15.20 -11.90 -1.33
CA GLY A 549 15.31 -13.24 -0.78
C GLY A 549 16.49 -13.95 -1.42
N ASP A 550 17.61 -14.02 -0.70
CA ASP A 550 18.81 -14.72 -1.13
C ASP A 550 18.47 -16.16 -1.54
N VAL A 551 18.83 -16.53 -2.77
CA VAL A 551 18.65 -17.90 -3.29
C VAL A 551 19.84 -18.78 -2.88
N ASP A 552 20.09 -18.83 -1.57
CA ASP A 552 21.03 -19.77 -0.96
C ASP A 552 20.41 -20.34 0.33
N GLY A 553 20.23 -21.66 0.35
CA GLY A 553 19.51 -22.39 1.40
C GLY A 553 20.31 -22.59 2.70
N ASN A 554 21.04 -21.57 3.14
CA ASN A 554 21.81 -21.60 4.39
C ASN A 554 20.95 -21.20 5.59
N ASP A 555 21.19 -21.89 6.71
CA ASP A 555 20.45 -21.72 7.97
C ASP A 555 20.89 -20.43 8.67
N PHE A 556 20.05 -19.38 8.61
CA PHE A 556 20.35 -18.09 9.23
C PHE A 556 20.02 -18.11 10.74
N GLY A 557 21.05 -17.98 11.57
CA GLY A 557 20.93 -17.81 13.02
C GLY A 557 20.13 -16.56 13.40
N GLU A 558 19.44 -16.61 14.54
CA GLU A 558 18.28 -15.74 14.86
C GLU A 558 18.58 -14.26 15.19
N GLU A 559 19.75 -13.71 14.86
CA GLU A 559 20.21 -12.39 15.35
C GLU A 559 20.37 -11.29 14.27
N ASP A 560 20.63 -11.64 13.00
CA ASP A 560 21.03 -10.67 11.94
C ASP A 560 19.85 -9.95 11.23
N ILE A 561 18.59 -10.25 11.56
CA ILE A 561 17.39 -9.90 10.74
C ILE A 561 16.59 -8.68 11.28
N ASP A 562 16.90 -8.16 12.47
CA ASP A 562 16.16 -7.06 13.13
C ASP A 562 16.29 -5.67 12.44
N LEU A 563 17.22 -5.50 11.50
CA LEU A 563 17.69 -4.20 11.00
C LEU A 563 16.77 -3.54 9.94
N MET A 564 15.64 -2.98 10.39
CA MET A 564 14.81 -2.03 9.60
C MET A 564 14.61 -0.70 10.35
N GLU A 565 15.65 0.15 10.28
CA GLU A 565 15.83 1.50 10.88
C GLU A 565 15.16 1.81 12.25
N GLU A 566 15.03 0.80 13.13
CA GLU A 566 15.01 0.93 14.60
C GLU A 566 15.83 -0.24 15.20
N ASP A 567 16.79 0.04 16.08
CA ASP A 567 17.84 -0.85 16.65
C ASP A 567 19.15 -0.98 15.82
N ASP A 568 19.89 0.12 15.65
CA ASP A 568 21.36 0.04 15.49
C ASP A 568 22.00 -0.15 16.89
N LEU A 569 22.13 -1.39 17.38
CA LEU A 569 22.91 -1.71 18.61
C LEU A 569 23.49 -3.14 18.67
N LEU A 570 24.83 -3.18 18.70
CA LEU A 570 25.74 -4.19 19.25
C LEU A 570 25.87 -5.57 18.58
N GLY A 571 27.11 -5.86 18.18
CA GLY A 571 27.60 -7.18 17.76
C GLY A 571 29.10 -7.36 18.03
N GLU A 572 29.56 -7.14 19.27
CA GLU A 572 30.96 -7.38 19.66
C GLU A 572 31.10 -7.93 21.10
N GLU A 573 30.72 -9.20 21.29
CA GLU A 573 31.15 -10.00 22.45
C GLU A 573 31.36 -11.49 22.07
N LEU A 574 32.04 -11.74 20.94
CA LEU A 574 32.47 -13.08 20.51
C LEU A 574 33.97 -13.12 20.14
N ARG A 575 34.83 -12.74 21.10
CA ARG A 575 36.29 -12.91 20.94
C ARG A 575 37.08 -13.35 22.19
N ILE A 576 36.43 -13.93 23.21
CA ILE A 576 37.09 -14.83 24.17
C ILE A 576 36.17 -16.03 24.47
N GLU A 577 35.97 -16.94 23.49
CA GLU A 577 35.58 -18.33 23.80
C GLU A 577 35.83 -19.30 22.63
N ASN A 578 37.08 -19.40 22.15
CA ASN A 578 37.45 -20.46 21.20
C ASN A 578 38.90 -20.96 21.35
N GLU A 579 39.35 -21.10 22.61
CA GLU A 579 40.66 -21.71 22.92
C GLU A 579 40.63 -22.39 24.30
N LYS A 580 39.64 -23.28 24.52
CA LYS A 580 39.50 -24.00 25.80
C LYS A 580 38.75 -25.34 25.73
N HIS A 581 39.25 -26.27 24.90
CA HIS A 581 39.33 -27.70 25.27
C HIS A 581 40.11 -28.50 24.21
N LEU A 582 41.43 -28.51 24.31
CA LEU A 582 42.21 -29.69 23.96
C LEU A 582 43.15 -30.06 25.11
N GLN A 583 43.28 -31.37 25.28
CA GLN A 583 43.76 -32.12 26.44
C GLN A 583 45.01 -31.63 27.20
N ILE A 584 44.97 -31.91 28.50
CA ILE A 584 46.11 -32.04 29.42
C ILE A 584 47.10 -33.10 28.87
N ASP A 585 48.41 -32.83 28.83
CA ASP A 585 49.35 -33.58 29.69
C ASP A 585 50.79 -33.01 29.84
N ASP A 586 51.31 -33.31 31.04
CA ASP A 586 52.69 -33.44 31.56
C ASP A 586 53.84 -32.37 31.42
N SER A 587 54.54 -32.23 32.56
CA SER A 587 55.94 -31.83 32.79
C SER A 587 56.47 -30.43 32.40
N GLY A 588 57.17 -29.78 33.34
CA GLY A 588 57.93 -28.53 33.09
C GLY A 588 58.20 -27.67 34.34
N ILE A 589 59.15 -28.07 35.19
CA ILE A 589 59.57 -27.30 36.37
C ILE A 589 60.77 -26.40 36.02
N GLU A 590 60.70 -25.10 36.34
CA GLU A 590 61.81 -24.42 37.03
C GLU A 590 61.39 -23.10 37.74
N ARG A 591 62.27 -22.61 38.62
CA ARG A 591 62.10 -21.39 39.44
C ARG A 591 63.03 -20.28 38.96
N ALA A 592 62.66 -19.02 39.22
CA ALA A 592 63.63 -17.96 39.48
C ALA A 592 63.07 -16.99 40.53
N ASP A 593 63.85 -16.68 41.57
CA ASP A 593 63.53 -15.68 42.59
C ASP A 593 63.91 -14.25 42.14
N GLY A 594 63.32 -13.23 42.77
CA GLY A 594 63.60 -11.83 42.42
C GLY A 594 62.86 -10.79 43.27
N GLY A 595 63.06 -10.80 44.59
CA GLY A 595 62.44 -9.83 45.50
C GLY A 595 63.28 -8.56 45.73
N ALA A 596 62.62 -7.44 46.03
CA ALA A 596 63.22 -6.24 46.61
C ALA A 596 62.20 -5.46 47.46
N THR A 597 62.61 -5.00 48.64
CA THR A 597 61.78 -4.25 49.60
C THR A 597 62.54 -3.01 50.08
N LEU A 598 61.90 -1.84 50.10
CA LEU A 598 62.22 -0.61 50.87
C LEU A 598 61.02 0.34 50.66
N GLU A 599 60.23 0.86 51.61
CA GLU A 599 60.36 1.37 53.01
C GLU A 599 60.66 2.89 53.16
N ILE A 600 59.65 3.62 53.70
CA ILE A 600 59.65 4.90 54.47
C ILE A 600 60.33 6.17 53.87
N THR A 601 60.09 7.45 54.22
CA THR A 601 59.28 8.24 55.21
C THR A 601 58.84 9.58 54.53
N ASP A 602 58.13 10.56 55.10
CA ASP A 602 56.97 10.68 56.04
C ASP A 602 56.62 12.20 56.23
N GLY A 603 55.43 12.53 56.78
CA GLY A 603 55.03 13.87 57.26
C GLY A 603 54.00 14.58 56.34
N SER A 604 52.84 15.15 56.76
CA SER A 604 52.28 15.76 57.99
C SER A 604 51.91 17.23 57.73
N GLY A 605 50.79 17.80 58.23
CA GLY A 605 49.68 17.19 58.96
C GLY A 605 48.54 18.16 59.33
N LEU A 606 47.77 17.74 60.37
CA LEU A 606 46.59 18.34 61.05
C LEU A 606 45.18 18.02 60.46
N GLY A 607 44.10 17.94 61.26
CA GLY A 607 44.05 17.86 62.74
C GLY A 607 42.70 18.26 63.41
N LYS A 608 42.29 17.52 64.47
CA LYS A 608 41.06 17.66 65.31
C LYS A 608 39.73 17.35 64.59
N VAL A 609 38.84 16.41 64.98
CA VAL A 609 38.53 15.63 66.22
C VAL A 609 37.84 16.51 67.30
N VAL A 610 36.60 16.25 67.75
CA VAL A 610 36.09 15.33 68.84
C VAL A 610 34.52 15.42 68.84
N GLU A 611 33.64 14.52 69.33
CA GLU A 611 33.52 13.03 69.50
C GLU A 611 32.15 12.70 70.22
N SER A 612 31.84 11.40 70.51
CA SER A 612 30.91 10.85 71.54
C SER A 612 29.35 11.07 71.42
N THR A 613 28.39 10.31 72.00
CA THR A 613 28.29 8.91 72.55
C THR A 613 26.81 8.45 72.80
N VAL A 614 26.51 7.15 72.61
CA VAL A 614 25.63 6.23 73.43
C VAL A 614 24.08 6.40 73.61
N ASP A 615 23.36 5.28 73.40
CA ASP A 615 22.04 4.74 73.87
C ASP A 615 20.99 5.56 74.68
N ALA A 616 19.68 5.33 74.41
CA ALA A 616 18.79 4.47 75.28
C ALA A 616 17.24 4.54 75.06
N LYS A 617 16.58 3.35 75.17
CA LYS A 617 15.25 3.01 75.78
C LYS A 617 13.96 3.84 75.50
N ASN A 618 12.89 3.15 75.03
CA ASN A 618 11.57 2.90 75.71
C ASN A 618 10.47 2.48 74.68
N LYS A 619 9.83 1.30 74.78
CA LYS A 619 8.66 0.84 75.60
C LYS A 619 7.27 0.89 74.91
N THR A 620 6.66 -0.28 74.84
CA THR A 620 5.26 -0.67 74.56
C THR A 620 4.36 -0.49 75.82
N PRO A 621 3.11 -1.05 75.98
CA PRO A 621 2.16 -1.76 75.07
C PRO A 621 0.63 -1.43 75.22
N THR A 622 -0.19 -1.91 74.27
CA THR A 622 -1.47 -2.68 74.49
C THR A 622 -1.74 -3.48 73.20
N LYS A 623 -1.86 -4.82 73.13
CA LYS A 623 -2.78 -5.82 73.75
C LYS A 623 -4.26 -5.55 73.48
N GLY A 624 -5.09 -6.51 73.02
CA GLY A 624 -4.93 -7.94 72.65
C GLY A 624 -6.30 -8.47 72.16
N ALA A 625 -6.62 -9.74 71.89
CA ALA A 625 -5.93 -11.04 71.69
C ALA A 625 -6.93 -11.90 70.83
N SER A 626 -6.97 -13.23 70.64
CA SER A 626 -6.27 -14.48 71.03
C SER A 626 -6.67 -15.56 69.95
N SER A 627 -6.47 -16.89 69.97
CA SER A 627 -5.70 -17.92 70.72
C SER A 627 -5.83 -19.28 69.97
N SER A 628 -4.87 -20.21 70.17
CA SER A 628 -4.99 -21.70 70.12
C SER A 628 -5.44 -22.44 68.83
N SER A 629 -5.04 -23.70 68.55
CA SER A 629 -3.82 -24.48 68.88
C SER A 629 -3.79 -25.83 68.11
N ASP A 630 -2.65 -26.52 68.21
CA ASP A 630 -2.45 -27.99 68.08
C ASP A 630 -1.99 -28.63 66.76
N ARG A 631 -1.54 -29.90 66.91
CA ARG A 631 -0.51 -30.61 66.12
C ARG A 631 -1.06 -31.92 65.53
N VAL A 632 -0.36 -32.47 64.52
CA VAL A 632 0.28 -33.83 64.49
C VAL A 632 0.48 -34.34 63.04
N SER A 633 1.56 -35.09 62.85
CA SER A 633 2.10 -35.74 61.63
C SER A 633 1.17 -36.66 60.81
N GLY A 634 1.56 -36.97 59.55
CA GLY A 634 1.00 -38.13 58.81
C GLY A 634 1.62 -38.41 57.43
N SER A 635 2.75 -39.11 57.37
CA SER A 635 3.54 -39.44 56.17
C SER A 635 2.83 -40.27 55.07
N SER A 636 3.20 -40.01 53.80
CA SER A 636 3.39 -40.97 52.67
C SER A 636 2.36 -42.06 52.32
N ALA A 637 2.03 -42.18 51.02
CA ALA A 637 2.43 -43.32 50.16
C ALA A 637 1.97 -43.13 48.69
N SER A 638 2.41 -44.01 47.78
CA SER A 638 2.10 -44.00 46.34
C SER A 638 1.79 -45.42 45.85
N MET A 639 0.98 -45.58 44.78
CA MET A 639 1.28 -46.39 43.56
C MET A 639 0.06 -47.01 42.82
N LYS A 640 0.13 -46.93 41.48
CA LYS A 640 -0.29 -47.93 40.46
C LYS A 640 -1.76 -48.41 40.31
N LYS A 641 -2.46 -47.78 39.35
CA LYS A 641 -2.64 -48.31 37.96
C LYS A 641 -3.21 -49.75 37.78
N LYS A 642 -4.43 -49.85 37.20
CA LYS A 642 -4.76 -50.88 36.17
C LYS A 642 -5.91 -50.45 35.23
N ARG A 643 -5.98 -51.11 34.06
CA ARG A 643 -6.99 -50.90 33.00
C ARG A 643 -8.19 -51.85 33.18
N GLY A 644 -9.35 -51.49 32.64
CA GLY A 644 -10.47 -52.41 32.38
C GLY A 644 -11.42 -51.82 31.33
N SER A 645 -11.80 -52.61 30.32
CA SER A 645 -12.69 -52.19 29.23
C SER A 645 -13.82 -53.18 29.02
N ARG A 646 -15.03 -52.69 28.71
CA ARG A 646 -16.01 -53.29 27.78
C ARG A 646 -17.34 -52.53 27.75
N SER A 647 -17.87 -52.34 26.55
CA SER A 647 -19.32 -52.33 26.25
C SER A 647 -19.73 -53.80 25.95
N PRO A 648 -21.04 -54.21 25.88
CA PRO A 648 -22.03 -53.65 24.95
C PRO A 648 -23.52 -53.65 25.39
N SER A 649 -24.37 -53.09 24.54
CA SER A 649 -25.79 -53.47 24.30
C SER A 649 -26.84 -53.31 25.44
N ALA A 650 -28.15 -53.40 25.18
CA ALA A 650 -28.99 -52.84 24.11
C ALA A 650 -30.47 -53.17 24.44
N PHE A 651 -31.39 -52.21 24.33
CA PHE A 651 -32.83 -52.47 24.17
C PHE A 651 -33.50 -51.27 23.48
N GLY A 652 -34.60 -51.52 22.78
CA GLY A 652 -35.38 -50.48 22.10
C GLY A 652 -36.84 -50.90 21.94
N VAL A 653 -37.69 -49.95 21.55
CA VAL A 653 -39.10 -50.18 21.24
C VAL A 653 -39.40 -49.55 19.87
N SER A 654 -40.30 -50.17 19.11
CA SER A 654 -40.62 -49.81 17.73
C SER A 654 -42.10 -49.51 17.57
N LEU A 655 -42.43 -48.51 16.75
CA LEU A 655 -43.74 -48.44 16.09
C LEU A 655 -43.58 -47.93 14.65
N ARG A 656 -44.34 -48.53 13.74
CA ARG A 656 -44.20 -48.34 12.28
C ARG A 656 -45.13 -47.24 11.77
N GLN A 657 -44.69 -46.48 10.76
CA GLN A 657 -45.58 -46.14 9.65
C GLN A 657 -44.88 -45.94 8.29
N ARG A 658 -45.36 -46.75 7.32
CA ARG A 658 -45.33 -46.67 5.85
C ARG A 658 -44.17 -45.95 5.14
N LEU A 659 -43.38 -46.76 4.43
CA LEU A 659 -42.46 -46.37 3.35
C LEU A 659 -43.22 -45.74 2.15
N LEU A 660 -42.57 -44.79 1.47
CA LEU A 660 -42.80 -44.48 0.07
C LEU A 660 -41.44 -44.28 -0.59
N VAL A 661 -41.08 -45.14 -1.55
CA VAL A 661 -39.74 -45.19 -2.13
C VAL A 661 -39.67 -44.30 -3.37
N VAL A 662 -38.79 -43.30 -3.36
CA VAL A 662 -38.34 -42.59 -4.56
C VAL A 662 -36.88 -42.96 -4.78
N ALA A 663 -36.61 -43.76 -5.81
CA ALA A 663 -35.25 -44.14 -6.18
C ALA A 663 -34.54 -42.98 -6.88
N VAL A 664 -33.50 -42.42 -6.24
CA VAL A 664 -32.60 -41.44 -6.88
C VAL A 664 -31.65 -42.22 -7.79
N VAL A 665 -32.08 -42.46 -9.03
CA VAL A 665 -31.21 -42.99 -10.08
C VAL A 665 -30.31 -41.87 -10.60
N THR A 666 -29.00 -42.00 -10.41
CA THR A 666 -27.99 -41.10 -10.99
C THR A 666 -27.81 -41.38 -12.48
N PRO A 667 -28.07 -40.43 -13.39
CA PRO A 667 -27.66 -40.55 -14.79
C PRO A 667 -26.16 -40.28 -14.93
N SER A 668 -25.45 -41.10 -15.70
CA SER A 668 -24.02 -40.94 -15.96
C SER A 668 -23.69 -39.60 -16.63
N ALA A 669 -22.47 -39.10 -16.40
CA ALA A 669 -21.97 -37.91 -17.07
C ALA A 669 -21.98 -38.06 -18.59
N ASN A 670 -22.72 -37.20 -19.27
CA ASN A 670 -22.66 -37.04 -20.73
C ASN A 670 -22.60 -35.54 -21.06
N ALA A 671 -21.51 -35.10 -21.67
CA ALA A 671 -21.14 -33.69 -21.75
C ALA A 671 -21.88 -32.93 -22.87
N ILE A 672 -23.07 -32.38 -22.55
CA ILE A 672 -23.74 -31.42 -23.43
C ILE A 672 -22.99 -30.07 -23.35
N ARG A 673 -22.11 -29.82 -24.32
CA ARG A 673 -21.46 -28.51 -24.53
C ARG A 673 -22.52 -27.43 -24.77
N LYS A 674 -22.84 -26.62 -23.75
CA LYS A 674 -23.59 -25.36 -23.94
C LYS A 674 -22.70 -24.38 -24.70
N SER A 675 -23.05 -24.09 -25.95
CA SER A 675 -22.34 -23.11 -26.77
C SER A 675 -22.53 -21.70 -26.22
N VAL A 676 -21.42 -21.04 -25.89
CA VAL A 676 -21.41 -19.58 -25.73
C VAL A 676 -21.63 -18.98 -27.11
N VAL A 677 -22.66 -18.14 -27.25
CA VAL A 677 -22.91 -17.41 -28.51
C VAL A 677 -21.88 -16.29 -28.64
N LEU A 678 -20.74 -16.61 -29.24
CA LEU A 678 -19.74 -15.64 -29.64
C LEU A 678 -20.32 -14.69 -30.69
N GLY A 679 -19.80 -13.45 -30.74
CA GLY A 679 -20.11 -12.55 -31.84
C GLY A 679 -19.62 -13.13 -33.18
N GLY A 680 -20.25 -12.73 -34.29
CA GLY A 680 -19.61 -12.87 -35.60
C GLY A 680 -18.35 -12.01 -35.67
N LYS A 681 -17.42 -12.35 -36.56
CA LYS A 681 -16.34 -11.41 -36.91
C LYS A 681 -16.94 -10.18 -37.60
N SER A 682 -16.33 -9.03 -37.38
CA SER A 682 -16.67 -7.77 -38.03
C SER A 682 -15.41 -7.00 -38.36
N ASP A 683 -15.34 -6.43 -39.56
CA ASP A 683 -14.17 -5.66 -40.01
C ASP A 683 -14.05 -4.35 -39.23
N VAL A 684 -12.82 -3.92 -38.96
CA VAL A 684 -12.53 -2.63 -38.32
C VAL A 684 -12.28 -1.60 -39.43
N PRO A 685 -13.06 -0.50 -39.52
CA PRO A 685 -12.82 0.52 -40.54
C PRO A 685 -11.55 1.34 -40.22
N ASN A 686 -11.00 1.99 -41.25
CA ASN A 686 -9.91 2.97 -41.15
C ASN A 686 -8.63 2.43 -40.47
N VAL A 687 -8.33 1.14 -40.63
CA VAL A 687 -7.22 0.43 -39.97
C VAL A 687 -5.89 1.21 -39.98
N GLN A 688 -5.52 1.79 -41.13
CA GLN A 688 -4.24 2.48 -41.32
C GLN A 688 -4.12 3.81 -40.54
N THR A 689 -5.24 4.45 -40.18
CA THR A 689 -5.27 5.69 -39.38
C THR A 689 -5.78 5.47 -37.95
N ASN A 690 -6.21 4.25 -37.61
CA ASN A 690 -6.67 3.89 -36.28
C ASN A 690 -5.47 3.52 -35.39
N MET A 691 -5.00 4.48 -34.57
CA MET A 691 -3.81 4.32 -33.72
C MET A 691 -3.93 3.13 -32.75
N GLU A 692 -5.10 2.92 -32.12
CA GLU A 692 -5.31 1.78 -31.20
C GLU A 692 -5.05 0.42 -31.88
N VAL A 693 -5.40 0.30 -33.17
CA VAL A 693 -5.17 -0.91 -33.95
C VAL A 693 -3.73 -1.02 -34.42
N GLN A 694 -3.08 0.10 -34.75
CA GLN A 694 -1.65 0.12 -35.09
C GLN A 694 -0.77 -0.25 -33.88
N GLU A 695 -1.06 0.30 -32.69
CA GLU A 695 -0.43 -0.08 -31.42
C GLU A 695 -0.67 -1.55 -31.08
N LEU A 696 -1.88 -2.07 -31.30
CA LEU A 696 -2.18 -3.48 -31.08
C LEU A 696 -1.39 -4.39 -32.05
N GLY A 697 -1.18 -3.96 -33.29
CA GLY A 697 -0.31 -4.65 -34.25
C GLY A 697 1.17 -4.60 -33.85
N ARG A 698 1.65 -3.45 -33.38
CA ARG A 698 3.02 -3.28 -32.87
C ARG A 698 3.28 -4.24 -31.70
N TYR A 699 2.40 -4.25 -30.71
CA TYR A 699 2.40 -5.18 -29.58
C TYR A 699 2.48 -6.65 -30.04
N CYS A 700 1.79 -7.05 -31.11
CA CYS A 700 1.87 -8.40 -31.63
C CYS A 700 3.25 -8.77 -32.21
N VAL A 701 4.00 -7.81 -32.78
CA VAL A 701 5.38 -8.04 -33.28
C VAL A 701 6.37 -8.09 -32.12
N GLU A 702 6.24 -7.16 -31.16
CA GLU A 702 7.10 -7.08 -29.97
C GLU A 702 7.04 -8.38 -29.15
N GLN A 703 5.82 -8.88 -28.87
CA GLN A 703 5.62 -10.13 -28.13
C GLN A 703 6.10 -11.38 -28.88
N PHE A 704 6.07 -11.36 -30.22
CA PHE A 704 6.64 -12.45 -31.02
C PHE A 704 8.18 -12.45 -30.94
N ASN A 705 8.82 -11.29 -31.07
CA ASN A 705 10.28 -11.15 -30.93
C ASN A 705 10.76 -11.64 -29.54
N LEU A 706 10.06 -11.29 -28.47
CA LEU A 706 10.37 -11.74 -27.11
C LEU A 706 10.26 -13.27 -26.97
N HIS A 707 9.18 -13.87 -27.49
CA HIS A 707 8.97 -15.33 -27.43
C HIS A 707 10.06 -16.11 -28.19
N GLU A 708 10.48 -15.64 -29.37
CA GLU A 708 11.57 -16.26 -30.15
C GLU A 708 12.95 -16.15 -29.46
N GLN A 709 13.15 -15.17 -28.58
CA GLN A 709 14.34 -15.06 -27.74
C GLN A 709 14.28 -16.04 -26.55
N SER A 710 13.16 -16.10 -25.83
CA SER A 710 12.98 -17.02 -24.69
C SER A 710 12.95 -18.50 -25.10
N GLY A 711 12.57 -18.82 -26.34
CA GLY A 711 12.39 -20.19 -26.83
C GLY A 711 13.68 -21.02 -26.99
N LYS A 712 14.88 -20.44 -26.81
CA LYS A 712 16.18 -21.11 -27.06
C LYS A 712 17.05 -21.24 -25.81
N GLY A 713 16.56 -21.98 -24.81
CA GLY A 713 17.38 -22.39 -23.66
C GLY A 713 18.51 -23.36 -24.04
N ASN A 714 19.75 -22.99 -23.74
CA ASN A 714 20.90 -23.87 -23.48
C ASN A 714 21.35 -24.89 -24.55
N VAL A 715 21.35 -24.54 -25.84
CA VAL A 715 22.31 -25.13 -26.81
C VAL A 715 22.89 -24.05 -27.74
N ALA A 716 23.91 -23.34 -27.28
CA ALA A 716 24.82 -22.54 -28.11
C ALA A 716 26.19 -22.46 -27.45
N SER A 717 27.25 -22.86 -28.15
CA SER A 717 28.63 -22.61 -27.72
C SER A 717 29.03 -21.16 -28.04
N SER A 718 30.17 -20.71 -27.50
CA SER A 718 30.63 -19.32 -27.48
C SER A 718 31.08 -18.73 -28.83
N ILE A 719 30.57 -19.22 -29.96
CA ILE A 719 30.96 -18.82 -31.32
C ILE A 719 29.81 -18.09 -32.06
N ASP A 720 28.55 -18.52 -31.91
CA ASP A 720 27.40 -17.95 -32.64
C ASP A 720 26.78 -16.72 -31.96
N ARG A 721 27.60 -15.71 -31.61
CA ARG A 721 27.10 -14.37 -31.17
C ARG A 721 26.65 -13.47 -32.34
N ALA A 722 26.14 -14.08 -33.42
CA ALA A 722 25.71 -13.37 -34.63
C ALA A 722 24.56 -14.08 -35.36
N VAL A 723 23.37 -14.15 -34.77
CA VAL A 723 22.04 -14.09 -35.44
C VAL A 723 20.91 -14.14 -34.39
N LEU A 724 20.23 -13.01 -34.19
CA LEU A 724 18.81 -12.90 -33.78
C LEU A 724 18.38 -11.43 -34.03
N ASN A 725 18.39 -11.03 -35.30
CA ASN A 725 17.93 -9.69 -35.68
C ASN A 725 16.40 -9.64 -35.57
N PRO A 726 15.80 -8.72 -34.77
CA PRO A 726 14.37 -8.70 -34.50
C PRO A 726 13.55 -8.27 -35.73
N LEU A 727 12.27 -8.67 -35.74
CA LEU A 727 11.29 -8.21 -36.72
C LEU A 727 10.80 -6.79 -36.37
N THR A 728 10.79 -5.88 -37.35
CA THR A 728 10.36 -4.49 -37.15
C THR A 728 8.93 -4.29 -37.65
N PHE A 729 8.04 -3.79 -36.81
CA PHE A 729 6.66 -3.46 -37.19
C PHE A 729 6.62 -2.32 -38.23
N SER A 730 5.93 -2.52 -39.36
CA SER A 730 5.62 -1.47 -40.34
C SER A 730 4.24 -0.86 -40.07
N ARG A 731 3.18 -1.67 -40.23
CA ARG A 731 1.77 -1.25 -40.11
C ARG A 731 0.81 -2.43 -40.05
N VAL A 732 -0.38 -2.23 -39.49
CA VAL A 732 -1.54 -3.12 -39.72
C VAL A 732 -2.21 -2.76 -41.05
N VAL A 733 -2.39 -3.76 -41.91
CA VAL A 733 -2.96 -3.65 -43.25
C VAL A 733 -4.48 -3.89 -43.24
N SER A 734 -4.94 -4.87 -42.46
CA SER A 734 -6.37 -5.11 -42.21
C SER A 734 -6.61 -5.68 -40.81
N ALA A 735 -7.82 -5.48 -40.29
CA ALA A 735 -8.18 -5.92 -38.94
C ALA A 735 -9.65 -6.32 -38.87
N GLN A 736 -9.94 -7.44 -38.19
CA GLN A 736 -11.30 -7.86 -37.81
C GLN A 736 -11.38 -8.01 -36.30
N GLN A 737 -12.50 -7.63 -35.69
CA GLN A 737 -12.80 -7.83 -34.28
C GLN A 737 -13.95 -8.82 -34.06
N GLN A 738 -13.88 -9.56 -32.96
CA GLN A 738 -14.91 -10.50 -32.51
C GLN A 738 -15.10 -10.39 -30.99
N VAL A 739 -16.35 -10.30 -30.54
CA VAL A 739 -16.67 -10.28 -29.10
C VAL A 739 -16.61 -11.71 -28.53
N VAL A 740 -15.75 -11.89 -27.53
CA VAL A 740 -15.52 -13.13 -26.78
C VAL A 740 -15.60 -12.83 -25.27
N ALA A 741 -14.92 -13.58 -24.39
CA ALA A 741 -14.60 -13.13 -23.04
C ALA A 741 -13.50 -12.04 -23.05
N GLY A 742 -13.72 -10.99 -23.84
CA GLY A 742 -12.72 -10.02 -24.31
C GLY A 742 -13.09 -9.49 -25.69
N LEU A 743 -12.22 -8.66 -26.28
CA LEU A 743 -12.24 -8.34 -27.70
C LEU A 743 -11.12 -9.13 -28.37
N LYS A 744 -11.47 -10.05 -29.28
CA LYS A 744 -10.51 -10.84 -30.04
C LYS A 744 -10.30 -10.20 -31.41
N TYR A 745 -9.08 -9.74 -31.66
CA TYR A 745 -8.69 -9.16 -32.92
C TYR A 745 -7.95 -10.18 -33.79
N TYR A 746 -8.18 -10.09 -35.09
CA TYR A 746 -7.49 -10.80 -36.15
C TYR A 746 -6.86 -9.72 -37.03
N LEU A 747 -5.54 -9.61 -36.99
CA LEU A 747 -4.78 -8.53 -37.64
C LEU A 747 -3.93 -9.12 -38.76
N ARG A 748 -3.89 -8.46 -39.92
CA ARG A 748 -2.85 -8.69 -40.95
C ARG A 748 -1.84 -7.57 -40.85
N ILE A 749 -0.61 -7.92 -40.54
CA ILE A 749 0.46 -7.01 -40.14
C ILE A 749 1.58 -7.07 -41.19
N GLU A 750 2.02 -5.92 -41.65
CA GLU A 750 3.25 -5.79 -42.44
C GLU A 750 4.43 -5.59 -41.49
N VAL A 751 5.51 -6.32 -41.78
CA VAL A 751 6.71 -6.40 -40.96
C VAL A 751 7.94 -6.28 -41.87
N THR A 752 8.89 -5.43 -41.49
CA THR A 752 10.20 -5.37 -42.13
C THR A 752 11.12 -6.41 -41.51
N GLN A 753 11.62 -7.33 -42.34
CA GLN A 753 12.59 -8.34 -41.96
C GLN A 753 14.02 -7.74 -41.88
N PRO A 754 14.98 -8.40 -41.22
CA PRO A 754 16.36 -7.89 -41.07
C PRO A 754 17.13 -7.60 -42.36
N ASP A 755 16.79 -8.29 -43.45
CA ASP A 755 17.29 -8.08 -44.80
C ASP A 755 16.66 -6.84 -45.51
N ARG A 756 15.84 -6.07 -44.78
CA ARG A 756 15.01 -4.94 -45.23
C ARG A 756 13.87 -5.30 -46.19
N THR A 757 13.56 -6.59 -46.38
CA THR A 757 12.38 -7.01 -47.14
C THR A 757 11.09 -6.85 -46.31
N SER A 758 9.96 -6.61 -46.97
CA SER A 758 8.64 -6.56 -46.33
C SER A 758 7.96 -7.93 -46.39
N ARG A 759 7.40 -8.39 -45.26
CA ARG A 759 6.65 -9.65 -45.16
C ARG A 759 5.36 -9.46 -44.37
N MET A 760 4.31 -10.17 -44.79
CA MET A 760 3.01 -10.16 -44.14
C MET A 760 2.89 -11.28 -43.10
N PHE A 761 2.28 -10.97 -41.96
CA PHE A 761 1.95 -11.92 -40.90
C PHE A 761 0.47 -11.80 -40.54
N ASP A 762 -0.20 -12.92 -40.32
CA ASP A 762 -1.51 -12.97 -39.69
C ASP A 762 -1.34 -13.19 -38.18
N SER A 763 -1.99 -12.36 -37.39
CA SER A 763 -1.89 -12.34 -35.93
C SER A 763 -3.28 -12.40 -35.27
N VAL A 764 -3.33 -13.02 -34.10
CA VAL A 764 -4.55 -13.19 -33.31
C VAL A 764 -4.26 -12.79 -31.87
N VAL A 765 -4.97 -11.79 -31.36
CA VAL A 765 -4.75 -11.22 -30.01
C VAL A 765 -6.08 -11.02 -29.29
N VAL A 766 -6.11 -11.28 -27.99
CA VAL A 766 -7.27 -11.00 -27.12
C VAL A 766 -6.95 -9.83 -26.20
N VAL A 767 -7.87 -8.88 -26.11
CA VAL A 767 -7.79 -7.71 -25.23
C VAL A 767 -8.92 -7.80 -24.20
N GLN A 768 -8.61 -7.63 -22.93
CA GLN A 768 -9.57 -7.58 -21.82
C GLN A 768 -9.40 -6.24 -21.08
N PRO A 769 -10.07 -5.16 -21.54
CA PRO A 769 -9.84 -3.82 -21.00
C PRO A 769 -10.08 -3.70 -19.49
N TRP A 770 -11.05 -4.43 -18.95
CA TRP A 770 -11.37 -4.45 -17.52
C TRP A 770 -10.33 -5.17 -16.64
N LEU A 771 -9.37 -5.87 -17.23
CA LEU A 771 -8.20 -6.44 -16.56
C LEU A 771 -6.89 -5.75 -16.98
N HIS A 772 -6.96 -4.69 -17.80
CA HIS A 772 -5.78 -4.06 -18.44
C HIS A 772 -4.83 -5.08 -19.10
N SER A 773 -5.40 -6.14 -19.67
CA SER A 773 -4.69 -7.29 -20.22
C SER A 773 -4.80 -7.35 -21.74
N LYS A 774 -3.69 -7.73 -22.38
CA LYS A 774 -3.56 -8.10 -23.80
C LYS A 774 -2.87 -9.47 -23.81
N THR A 775 -3.24 -10.37 -24.73
CA THR A 775 -2.62 -11.69 -24.85
C THR A 775 -2.55 -12.10 -26.32
N LEU A 776 -1.33 -12.24 -26.85
CA LEU A 776 -1.07 -12.80 -28.17
C LEU A 776 -1.41 -14.30 -28.15
N LEU A 777 -2.24 -14.76 -29.08
CA LEU A 777 -2.65 -16.17 -29.23
C LEU A 777 -2.07 -16.84 -30.49
N GLY A 778 -1.35 -16.08 -31.32
CA GLY A 778 -0.70 -16.59 -32.52
C GLY A 778 -0.22 -15.46 -33.42
N PHE A 779 0.93 -15.67 -34.05
CA PHE A 779 1.56 -14.77 -35.00
C PHE A 779 2.27 -15.64 -36.04
N THR A 780 1.77 -15.68 -37.27
CA THR A 780 2.25 -16.62 -38.29
C THR A 780 2.47 -15.91 -39.63
N PRO A 781 3.56 -16.19 -40.36
CA PRO A 781 3.80 -15.58 -41.66
C PRO A 781 2.69 -16.00 -42.64
N VAL A 782 2.17 -15.03 -43.39
CA VAL A 782 1.25 -15.32 -44.49
C VAL A 782 2.04 -16.09 -45.55
N ALA A 783 1.54 -17.26 -45.94
CA ALA A 783 2.14 -18.04 -47.02
C ALA A 783 2.03 -17.26 -48.34
N THR A 784 3.18 -16.92 -48.93
CA THR A 784 3.26 -16.52 -50.33
C THR A 784 2.80 -17.69 -51.20
N PRO A 785 1.92 -17.48 -52.21
CA PRO A 785 1.66 -18.50 -53.21
C PRO A 785 2.97 -18.93 -53.86
N ILE A 786 3.22 -20.24 -53.90
CA ILE A 786 4.24 -20.80 -54.80
C ILE A 786 3.60 -20.76 -56.19
N TYR A 787 4.21 -20.00 -57.09
CA TYR A 787 3.91 -19.94 -58.52
C TYR A 787 4.97 -20.72 -59.29
#